data_AF-A0A2R6N143-F1
#
_entry.id   AF-A0A2R6N143-F1
#
_cell.length_a   1.000
_cell.length_b   1.000
_cell.length_c   1.000
_cell.angle_alpha   90.00
_cell.angle_beta   90.00
_cell.angle_gamma   90.00
#
_symmetry.space_group_name_H-M   'P 1'
#
loop_
_entity.id
_entity.type
_entity.pdbx_description
1 polymer ?
#
loop_
_entity_poly.entity_id
_entity_poly.type
_entity_poly.pdbx_seq_one_letter_code
_entity_poly.pdbx_strand_id
1 'polypeptide(L)'
;SLFRSPDEFDLTAGSVGKPLFFLALPIVVTNLLQTAYNLADTFWLGQFSTEALAAISFAFPMVFLLISFGLGVSVAGSVLVAQHTGAEEPREAEYAAAQTVVFAVLVAALLGVVGFLGVEYVAGLFGAEPAVQPLVGEYMRVIAAGLPVMFGFFVFVSLMRGYGDTVTPMLVMLGTVVFNILVDPVFIFGFDGNPLFTLTGLTGVQSALLSATGYTGNGVAGAAYATILSRGLAFVVGMWVMLDGSRGVRVRPGDLVPDLGYARRLVRLGLPASIEGVGRSLSVNLMLVIVGLFPTAVVAGFGIAIRVFSLIFLPAIAVGRGVETMTGQNLGADEPDRAAAAARIAAIVTFGVLGGVGALVWLGAAPVAAVFTNDPAVIEVAREFLRWVAPTFGFIGVMRAYNGSFRGAGKTLTAAVVSIAMLGVVRLPVAYVGVRPPAVLGIESSTPATGRRRRTPAPAPFARRWTPTPTPIPTRPSTTDPRRDDGRLPTVGAPRLKSLGVPRPSVTTDIAFVIYDEMTALDLVGAFDAVTRVETMGIADLDWDVLARTPRATATGDLRFEPTEVGTPPGAYDAVVVPGGTGTRALTEDGATVDWVATAADCDLITSVCTGSLLLGAAGLLDGCRATTHPSAYDALAAYCTVVEERVVRDGDRITARGVSSSVDLGLELVELLADAEARETVRERMDYPHDRRRELAE
;
A
#
# COMPACT_ATOMS: atom_id res chain seq x y z
N SER A 1 19.97 -15.48 34.49
CA SER A 1 19.82 -15.43 33.02
C SER A 1 18.46 -14.84 32.67
N LEU A 2 18.38 -13.96 31.67
CA LEU A 2 17.13 -13.41 31.11
C LEU A 2 16.32 -14.47 30.32
N PHE A 3 16.97 -15.57 29.94
CA PHE A 3 16.39 -16.71 29.23
C PHE A 3 16.53 -17.95 30.12
N ARG A 4 15.40 -18.52 30.54
CA ARG A 4 15.31 -19.70 31.41
C ARG A 4 14.85 -20.91 30.59
N SER A 5 15.42 -22.10 30.82
CA SER A 5 14.98 -23.33 30.13
C SER A 5 13.68 -23.87 30.74
N PRO A 6 12.94 -24.74 30.04
CA PRO A 6 11.73 -25.37 30.58
C PRO A 6 11.97 -26.07 31.93
N ASP A 7 13.18 -26.61 32.15
CA ASP A 7 13.55 -27.30 33.39
C ASP A 7 13.58 -26.38 34.63
N GLU A 8 13.62 -25.06 34.43
CA GLU A 8 13.64 -24.07 35.51
C GLU A 8 12.24 -23.64 35.96
N PHE A 9 11.17 -23.98 35.21
CA PHE A 9 9.77 -23.71 35.58
C PHE A 9 8.80 -24.74 34.99
N ASP A 10 8.07 -25.44 35.86
CA ASP A 10 6.96 -26.30 35.45
C ASP A 10 5.78 -25.48 34.90
N LEU A 11 5.32 -25.82 33.69
CA LEU A 11 4.18 -25.17 33.02
C LEU A 11 2.82 -25.69 33.51
N THR A 12 2.83 -26.85 34.17
CA THR A 12 1.66 -27.55 34.73
C THR A 12 1.53 -27.36 36.24
N ALA A 13 2.56 -26.84 36.93
CA ALA A 13 2.52 -26.49 38.35
C ALA A 13 2.82 -24.99 38.62
N GLY A 14 2.61 -24.51 39.85
CA GLY A 14 3.02 -23.15 40.26
C GLY A 14 2.26 -21.97 39.62
N SER A 15 2.87 -20.78 39.64
CA SER A 15 2.26 -19.52 39.15
C SER A 15 2.27 -19.42 37.62
N VAL A 16 1.17 -18.97 37.02
CA VAL A 16 1.00 -18.94 35.55
C VAL A 16 1.69 -17.76 34.84
N GLY A 17 1.73 -16.58 35.47
CA GLY A 17 2.19 -15.36 34.81
C GLY A 17 3.68 -15.33 34.46
N LYS A 18 4.54 -15.86 35.35
CA LYS A 18 5.99 -15.85 35.16
C LYS A 18 6.44 -16.81 34.04
N PRO A 19 5.98 -18.07 33.98
CA PRO A 19 6.26 -18.95 32.85
C PRO A 19 5.75 -18.39 31.51
N LEU A 20 4.54 -17.81 31.49
CA LEU A 20 4.00 -17.17 30.29
C LEU A 20 4.94 -16.06 29.76
N PHE A 21 5.47 -15.23 30.66
CA PHE A 21 6.43 -14.17 30.28
C PHE A 21 7.71 -14.76 29.67
N PHE A 22 8.28 -15.79 30.29
CA PHE A 22 9.50 -16.45 29.79
C PHE A 22 9.28 -17.25 28.50
N LEU A 23 8.05 -17.71 28.22
CA LEU A 23 7.69 -18.28 26.92
C LEU A 23 7.49 -17.21 25.84
N ALA A 24 6.85 -16.09 26.19
CA ALA A 24 6.53 -15.04 25.23
C ALA A 24 7.75 -14.22 24.82
N LEU A 25 8.67 -13.92 25.75
CA LEU A 25 9.82 -13.04 25.49
C LEU A 25 10.74 -13.57 24.36
N PRO A 26 11.19 -14.84 24.36
CA PRO A 26 11.98 -15.38 23.25
C PRO A 26 11.22 -15.35 21.93
N ILE A 27 9.89 -15.59 21.94
CA ILE A 27 9.06 -15.51 20.72
C ILE A 27 9.02 -14.07 20.18
N VAL A 28 8.94 -13.05 21.04
CA VAL A 28 9.07 -11.65 20.62
C VAL A 28 10.43 -11.42 19.96
N VAL A 29 11.52 -11.88 20.58
CA VAL A 29 12.87 -11.75 20.01
C VAL A 29 12.98 -12.48 18.68
N THR A 30 12.45 -13.70 18.55
CA THR A 30 12.35 -14.44 17.28
C THR A 30 11.62 -13.62 16.21
N ASN A 31 10.49 -13.01 16.53
CA ASN A 31 9.76 -12.18 15.57
C ASN A 31 10.54 -10.90 15.18
N LEU A 32 11.27 -10.29 16.11
CA LEU A 32 12.15 -9.14 15.84
C LEU A 32 13.33 -9.54 14.94
N LEU A 33 13.94 -10.70 15.19
CA LEU A 33 14.98 -11.25 14.33
C LEU A 33 14.46 -11.53 12.92
N GLN A 34 13.24 -12.07 12.81
CA GLN A 34 12.59 -12.25 11.51
C GLN A 34 12.30 -10.92 10.81
N THR A 35 12.02 -9.86 11.56
CA THR A 35 11.85 -8.51 10.99
C THR A 35 13.20 -7.95 10.50
N ALA A 36 14.26 -8.12 11.28
CA ALA A 36 15.62 -7.71 10.90
C ALA A 36 16.10 -8.46 9.65
N TYR A 37 15.79 -9.76 9.55
CA TYR A 37 16.00 -10.58 8.36
C TYR A 37 15.33 -9.93 7.14
N ASN A 38 14.01 -9.70 7.18
CA ASN A 38 13.29 -9.14 6.04
C ASN A 38 13.82 -7.76 5.62
N LEU A 39 14.26 -6.95 6.60
CA LEU A 39 14.84 -5.63 6.34
C LEU A 39 16.21 -5.73 5.65
N ALA A 40 17.03 -6.71 6.02
CA ALA A 40 18.32 -6.93 5.39
C ALA A 40 18.19 -7.37 3.92
N ASP A 41 17.31 -8.33 3.62
CA ASP A 41 17.01 -8.75 2.24
C ASP A 41 16.60 -7.53 1.39
N THR A 42 15.69 -6.72 1.94
CA THR A 42 15.18 -5.51 1.27
C THR A 42 16.28 -4.48 1.04
N PHE A 43 17.18 -4.30 2.01
CA PHE A 43 18.31 -3.39 1.91
C PHE A 43 19.26 -3.81 0.77
N TRP A 44 19.68 -5.07 0.74
CA TRP A 44 20.62 -5.56 -0.27
C TRP A 44 20.02 -5.52 -1.68
N LEU A 45 18.76 -5.91 -1.84
CA LEU A 45 18.08 -5.85 -3.13
C LEU A 45 17.85 -4.42 -3.61
N GLY A 46 17.59 -3.48 -2.68
CA GLY A 46 17.52 -2.05 -3.00
C GLY A 46 18.86 -1.44 -3.41
N GLN A 47 19.99 -1.99 -2.94
CA GLN A 47 21.32 -1.62 -3.43
C GLN A 47 21.65 -2.24 -4.80
N PHE A 48 20.95 -3.33 -5.19
CA PHE A 48 21.16 -3.99 -6.48
C PHE A 48 20.42 -3.25 -7.60
N SER A 49 19.11 -3.08 -7.49
CA SER A 49 18.33 -2.25 -8.42
C SER A 49 16.93 -1.91 -7.91
N THR A 50 16.30 -0.88 -8.48
CA THR A 50 14.92 -0.50 -8.17
C THR A 50 13.92 -1.60 -8.59
N GLU A 51 14.16 -2.25 -9.73
CA GLU A 51 13.35 -3.34 -10.26
C GLU A 51 13.42 -4.59 -9.36
N ALA A 52 14.60 -4.89 -8.80
CA ALA A 52 14.78 -5.97 -7.84
C ALA A 52 13.98 -5.74 -6.55
N LEU A 53 14.00 -4.51 -6.03
CA LEU A 53 13.22 -4.11 -4.87
C LEU A 53 11.70 -4.17 -5.14
N ALA A 54 11.27 -3.75 -6.34
CA ALA A 54 9.88 -3.86 -6.77
C ALA A 54 9.44 -5.33 -6.88
N ALA A 55 10.24 -6.19 -7.52
CA ALA A 55 9.96 -7.62 -7.67
C ALA A 55 9.69 -8.31 -6.32
N ILE A 56 10.51 -8.00 -5.33
CA ILE A 56 10.41 -8.58 -3.99
C ILE A 56 9.13 -8.13 -3.27
N SER A 57 8.70 -6.88 -3.48
CA SER A 57 7.45 -6.35 -2.92
C SER A 57 6.22 -7.10 -3.44
N PHE A 58 6.25 -7.57 -4.70
CA PHE A 58 5.21 -8.45 -5.27
C PHE A 58 5.36 -9.90 -4.81
N ALA A 59 6.58 -10.41 -4.69
CA ALA A 59 6.84 -11.80 -4.31
C ALA A 59 6.45 -12.09 -2.85
N PHE A 60 6.72 -11.18 -1.90
CA PHE A 60 6.49 -11.42 -0.48
C PHE A 60 5.05 -11.84 -0.12
N PRO A 61 3.99 -11.13 -0.59
CA PRO A 61 2.61 -11.58 -0.40
C PRO A 61 2.34 -12.98 -0.95
N MET A 62 2.93 -13.33 -2.09
CA MET A 62 2.78 -14.66 -2.70
C MET A 62 3.48 -15.74 -1.88
N VAL A 63 4.71 -15.49 -1.42
CA VAL A 63 5.44 -16.38 -0.51
C VAL A 63 4.66 -16.57 0.79
N PHE A 64 4.14 -15.49 1.36
CA PHE A 64 3.33 -15.55 2.57
C PHE A 64 2.06 -16.38 2.37
N LEU A 65 1.38 -16.22 1.22
CA LEU A 65 0.22 -17.02 0.85
C LEU A 65 0.58 -18.51 0.76
N LEU A 66 1.66 -18.87 0.06
CA LEU A 66 2.13 -20.26 -0.03
C LEU A 66 2.44 -20.86 1.34
N ILE A 67 3.18 -20.13 2.18
CA ILE A 67 3.51 -20.57 3.55
C ILE A 67 2.22 -20.72 4.39
N SER A 68 1.23 -19.85 4.22
CA SER A 68 -0.01 -19.90 5.00
C SER A 68 -0.80 -21.19 4.79
N PHE A 69 -0.72 -21.81 3.61
CA PHE A 69 -1.35 -23.11 3.35
C PHE A 69 -0.72 -24.26 4.15
N GLY A 70 0.61 -24.28 4.30
CA GLY A 70 1.29 -25.35 5.04
C GLY A 70 1.36 -25.12 6.56
N LEU A 71 1.14 -23.88 7.03
CA LEU A 71 1.31 -23.48 8.42
C LEU A 71 0.45 -24.30 9.40
N GLY A 72 -0.69 -24.82 8.92
CA GLY A 72 -1.58 -25.67 9.70
C GLY A 72 -0.94 -26.94 10.24
N VAL A 73 -0.07 -27.61 9.46
CA VAL A 73 0.60 -28.83 9.93
C VAL A 73 1.51 -28.52 11.13
N SER A 74 2.24 -27.40 11.07
CA SER A 74 3.10 -26.96 12.18
C SER A 74 2.28 -26.62 13.43
N VAL A 75 1.11 -26.01 13.29
CA VAL A 75 0.20 -25.71 14.42
C VAL A 75 -0.39 -26.99 15.01
N ALA A 76 -0.81 -27.94 14.17
CA ALA A 76 -1.29 -29.24 14.65
C ALA A 76 -0.20 -29.98 15.45
N GLY A 77 1.03 -29.98 14.95
CA GLY A 77 2.16 -30.59 15.64
C GLY A 77 2.51 -29.94 16.98
N SER A 78 2.51 -28.60 17.07
CA SER A 78 2.76 -27.92 18.36
C SER A 78 1.71 -28.25 19.41
N VAL A 79 0.43 -28.33 19.00
CA VAL A 79 -0.68 -28.69 19.89
C VAL A 79 -0.57 -30.12 20.37
N LEU A 80 -0.31 -31.08 19.46
CA LEU A 80 -0.20 -32.49 19.81
C LEU A 80 1.02 -32.77 20.70
N VAL A 81 2.18 -32.18 20.39
CA VAL A 81 3.36 -32.27 21.26
C VAL A 81 3.07 -31.65 22.62
N ALA A 82 2.47 -30.46 22.69
CA ALA A 82 2.13 -29.83 23.96
C ALA A 82 1.20 -30.73 24.80
N GLN A 83 0.15 -31.30 24.21
CA GLN A 83 -0.77 -32.19 24.93
C GLN A 83 -0.08 -33.46 25.43
N HIS A 84 0.69 -34.15 24.61
CA HIS A 84 1.41 -35.36 25.04
C HIS A 84 2.54 -35.05 26.04
N THR A 85 3.21 -33.90 25.92
CA THR A 85 4.19 -33.44 26.92
C THR A 85 3.51 -33.18 28.26
N GLY A 86 2.34 -32.53 28.27
CA GLY A 86 1.57 -32.31 29.48
C GLY A 86 1.01 -33.58 30.12
N ALA A 87 0.65 -34.57 29.28
CA ALA A 87 0.18 -35.88 29.73
C ALA A 87 1.30 -36.81 30.24
N GLU A 88 2.55 -36.34 30.27
CA GLU A 88 3.72 -37.14 30.60
C GLU A 88 3.89 -38.39 29.69
N GLU A 89 3.52 -38.26 28.42
CA GLU A 89 3.63 -39.31 27.38
C GLU A 89 4.78 -39.01 26.40
N PRO A 90 6.06 -39.14 26.82
CA PRO A 90 7.20 -38.70 26.00
C PRO A 90 7.26 -39.44 24.66
N ARG A 91 6.91 -40.72 24.63
CA ARG A 91 6.94 -41.53 23.40
C ARG A 91 5.93 -41.05 22.35
N GLU A 92 4.73 -40.68 22.79
CA GLU A 92 3.67 -40.15 21.92
C GLU A 92 4.02 -38.73 21.46
N ALA A 93 4.63 -37.91 22.32
CA ALA A 93 5.16 -36.60 21.93
C ALA A 93 6.26 -36.71 20.86
N GLU A 94 7.21 -37.64 21.04
CA GLU A 94 8.26 -37.96 20.06
C GLU A 94 7.66 -38.45 18.73
N TYR A 95 6.64 -39.32 18.78
CA TYR A 95 5.96 -39.83 17.59
C TYR A 95 5.18 -38.72 16.87
N ALA A 96 4.44 -37.89 17.61
CA ALA A 96 3.74 -36.72 17.08
C ALA A 96 4.70 -35.75 16.39
N ALA A 97 5.88 -35.52 16.98
CA ALA A 97 6.92 -34.70 16.39
C ALA A 97 7.45 -35.28 15.09
N ALA A 98 7.79 -36.58 15.06
CA ALA A 98 8.28 -37.26 13.86
C ALA A 98 7.25 -37.21 12.72
N GLN A 99 5.97 -37.52 13.02
CA GLN A 99 4.88 -37.47 12.05
C GLN A 99 4.65 -36.03 11.55
N THR A 100 4.73 -35.02 12.42
CA THR A 100 4.62 -33.62 12.00
C THR A 100 5.74 -33.24 11.03
N VAL A 101 6.99 -33.64 11.30
CA VAL A 101 8.14 -33.36 10.42
C VAL A 101 7.91 -33.95 9.03
N VAL A 102 7.58 -35.25 8.93
CA VAL A 102 7.40 -35.89 7.63
C VAL A 102 6.21 -35.31 6.86
N PHE A 103 5.05 -35.12 7.51
CA PHE A 103 3.88 -34.56 6.83
C PHE A 103 4.09 -33.10 6.43
N ALA A 104 4.82 -32.31 7.21
CA ALA A 104 5.13 -30.94 6.83
C ALA A 104 6.06 -30.87 5.63
N VAL A 105 7.09 -31.72 5.56
CA VAL A 105 7.96 -31.81 4.39
C VAL A 105 7.18 -32.29 3.16
N LEU A 106 6.28 -33.26 3.29
CA LEU A 106 5.43 -33.72 2.19
C LEU A 106 4.47 -32.64 1.69
N VAL A 107 3.79 -31.94 2.61
CA VAL A 107 2.90 -30.81 2.26
C VAL A 107 3.70 -29.68 1.62
N ALA A 108 4.88 -29.37 2.16
CA ALA A 108 5.75 -28.34 1.60
C ALA A 108 6.31 -28.71 0.22
N ALA A 109 6.61 -29.99 -0.03
CA ALA A 109 7.01 -30.48 -1.35
C ALA A 109 5.84 -30.38 -2.34
N LEU A 110 4.63 -30.75 -1.93
CA LEU A 110 3.43 -30.58 -2.76
C LEU A 110 3.19 -29.09 -3.09
N LEU A 111 3.22 -28.22 -2.07
CA LEU A 111 3.07 -26.77 -2.26
C LEU A 111 4.22 -26.18 -3.08
N GLY A 112 5.42 -26.73 -2.96
CA GLY A 112 6.59 -26.37 -3.77
C GLY A 112 6.38 -26.70 -5.24
N VAL A 113 5.91 -27.90 -5.56
CA VAL A 113 5.59 -28.31 -6.94
C VAL A 113 4.46 -27.44 -7.51
N VAL A 114 3.37 -27.25 -6.77
CA VAL A 114 2.24 -26.41 -7.20
C VAL A 114 2.69 -24.96 -7.39
N GLY A 115 3.46 -24.43 -6.45
CA GLY A 115 4.02 -23.09 -6.51
C GLY A 115 4.93 -22.92 -7.71
N PHE A 116 5.86 -23.85 -7.94
CA PHE A 116 6.83 -23.83 -9.03
C PHE A 116 6.15 -23.84 -10.41
N LEU A 117 5.15 -24.71 -10.60
CA LEU A 117 4.39 -24.80 -11.85
C LEU A 117 3.42 -23.63 -12.03
N GLY A 118 2.94 -23.04 -10.93
CA GLY A 118 1.95 -21.95 -10.94
C GLY A 118 2.54 -20.54 -10.90
N VAL A 119 3.87 -20.37 -10.80
CA VAL A 119 4.52 -19.06 -10.62
C VAL A 119 4.06 -18.03 -11.65
N GLU A 120 4.04 -18.39 -12.93
CA GLU A 120 3.69 -17.46 -14.02
C GLU A 120 2.23 -17.02 -13.94
N TYR A 121 1.32 -17.94 -13.60
CA TYR A 121 -0.10 -17.64 -13.45
C TYR A 121 -0.36 -16.72 -12.25
N VAL A 122 0.28 -16.99 -11.11
CA VAL A 122 0.13 -16.17 -9.91
C VAL A 122 0.77 -14.80 -10.10
N ALA A 123 1.94 -14.71 -10.75
CA ALA A 123 2.60 -13.45 -11.04
C ALA A 123 1.74 -12.55 -11.95
N GLY A 124 1.14 -13.11 -13.01
CA GLY A 124 0.24 -12.38 -13.89
C GLY A 124 -1.03 -11.86 -13.19
N LEU A 125 -1.56 -12.61 -12.22
CA LEU A 125 -2.77 -12.23 -11.48
C LEU A 125 -2.56 -11.03 -10.55
N PHE A 126 -1.32 -10.80 -10.09
CA PHE A 126 -0.97 -9.64 -9.26
C PHE A 126 -0.59 -8.39 -10.06
N GLY A 127 -0.63 -8.46 -11.41
CA GLY A 127 -0.47 -7.29 -12.27
C GLY A 127 0.94 -6.69 -12.26
N ALA A 128 1.98 -7.50 -12.03
CA ALA A 128 3.36 -7.03 -12.12
C ALA A 128 3.65 -6.56 -13.57
N GLU A 129 4.37 -5.44 -13.72
CA GLU A 129 4.77 -4.90 -15.01
C GLU A 129 5.67 -5.90 -15.79
N PRO A 130 5.67 -5.87 -17.14
CA PRO A 130 6.45 -6.80 -17.97
C PRO A 130 7.95 -6.84 -17.63
N ALA A 131 8.53 -5.72 -17.17
CA ALA A 131 9.93 -5.64 -16.77
C ALA A 131 10.23 -6.34 -15.43
N VAL A 132 9.24 -6.41 -14.53
CA VAL A 132 9.38 -6.94 -13.17
C VAL A 132 8.95 -8.42 -13.09
N GLN A 133 8.04 -8.85 -13.97
CA GLN A 133 7.53 -10.23 -13.99
C GLN A 133 8.62 -11.30 -14.06
N PRO A 134 9.66 -11.20 -14.91
CA PRO A 134 10.73 -12.20 -14.96
C PRO A 134 11.47 -12.33 -13.61
N LEU A 135 11.75 -11.21 -12.95
CA LEU A 135 12.44 -11.16 -11.66
C LEU A 135 11.61 -11.81 -10.55
N VAL A 136 10.30 -11.54 -10.52
CA VAL A 136 9.36 -12.21 -9.61
C VAL A 136 9.35 -13.71 -9.90
N GLY A 137 9.32 -14.09 -11.18
CA GLY A 137 9.31 -15.48 -11.62
C GLY A 137 10.54 -16.27 -11.17
N GLU A 138 11.73 -15.71 -11.38
CA GLU A 138 13.01 -16.29 -10.94
C GLU A 138 13.04 -16.48 -9.42
N TYR A 139 12.70 -15.44 -8.66
CA TYR A 139 12.66 -15.50 -7.19
C TYR A 139 11.67 -16.57 -6.70
N MET A 140 10.44 -16.55 -7.22
CA MET A 140 9.37 -17.45 -6.79
C MET A 140 9.65 -18.91 -7.11
N ARG A 141 10.25 -19.21 -8.27
CA ARG A 141 10.64 -20.60 -8.62
C ARG A 141 11.68 -21.15 -7.65
N VAL A 142 12.68 -20.34 -7.29
CA VAL A 142 13.70 -20.72 -6.31
C VAL A 142 13.06 -20.94 -4.95
N ILE A 143 12.25 -20.00 -4.44
CA ILE A 143 11.54 -20.15 -3.17
C ILE A 143 10.62 -21.38 -3.16
N ALA A 144 9.87 -21.62 -4.24
CA ALA A 144 8.98 -22.77 -4.36
C ALA A 144 9.76 -24.09 -4.26
N ALA A 145 10.91 -24.21 -4.94
CA ALA A 145 11.79 -25.36 -4.81
C ALA A 145 12.39 -25.52 -3.40
N GLY A 146 12.61 -24.41 -2.69
CA GLY A 146 13.11 -24.38 -1.32
C GLY A 146 12.08 -24.60 -0.21
N LEU A 147 10.78 -24.62 -0.52
CA LEU A 147 9.72 -24.74 0.49
C LEU A 147 9.89 -25.95 1.43
N PRO A 148 10.25 -27.17 0.98
CA PRO A 148 10.47 -28.30 1.88
C PRO A 148 11.46 -28.00 3.00
N VAL A 149 12.54 -27.31 2.66
CA VAL A 149 13.61 -26.94 3.59
C VAL A 149 13.14 -25.84 4.55
N MET A 150 12.44 -24.82 4.03
CA MET A 150 11.88 -23.73 4.85
C MET A 150 10.87 -24.25 5.87
N PHE A 151 9.98 -25.16 5.45
CA PHE A 151 8.99 -25.78 6.33
C PHE A 151 9.61 -26.65 7.40
N GLY A 152 10.70 -27.35 7.09
CA GLY A 152 11.46 -28.10 8.08
C GLY A 152 11.89 -27.23 9.27
N PHE A 153 12.40 -26.02 9.02
CA PHE A 153 12.73 -25.07 10.09
C PHE A 153 11.48 -24.56 10.83
N PHE A 154 10.39 -24.23 10.13
CA PHE A 154 9.15 -23.81 10.78
C PHE A 154 8.57 -24.89 11.71
N VAL A 155 8.67 -26.15 11.32
CA VAL A 155 8.26 -27.30 12.13
C VAL A 155 9.14 -27.41 13.36
N PHE A 156 10.47 -27.33 13.22
CA PHE A 156 11.38 -27.31 14.37
C PHE A 156 10.97 -26.23 15.39
N VAL A 157 10.79 -24.98 14.95
CA VAL A 157 10.35 -23.87 15.82
C VAL A 157 9.00 -24.19 16.47
N SER A 158 8.08 -24.83 15.76
CA SER A 158 6.75 -25.17 16.27
C SER A 158 6.77 -26.27 17.32
N LEU A 159 7.54 -27.34 17.08
CA LEU A 159 7.60 -28.51 17.95
C LEU A 159 8.34 -28.20 19.25
N MET A 160 9.48 -27.49 19.18
CA MET A 160 10.18 -27.01 20.38
C MET A 160 9.30 -26.09 21.22
N ARG A 161 8.52 -25.23 20.57
CA ARG A 161 7.53 -24.39 21.25
C ARG A 161 6.40 -25.22 21.89
N GLY A 162 5.93 -26.29 21.25
CA GLY A 162 4.95 -27.20 21.83
C GLY A 162 5.47 -27.88 23.10
N TYR A 163 6.76 -28.26 23.10
CA TYR A 163 7.46 -28.78 24.27
C TYR A 163 7.66 -27.72 25.37
N GLY A 164 7.74 -26.44 25.01
CA GLY A 164 7.95 -25.33 25.93
C GLY A 164 9.33 -24.68 25.82
N ASP A 165 10.23 -25.20 24.97
CA ASP A 165 11.51 -24.55 24.68
C ASP A 165 11.35 -23.52 23.55
N THR A 166 11.39 -22.25 23.95
CA THR A 166 11.35 -21.12 23.02
C THR A 166 12.71 -20.45 22.82
N VAL A 167 13.72 -20.83 23.60
CA VAL A 167 15.06 -20.23 23.60
C VAL A 167 15.93 -20.88 22.53
N THR A 168 15.91 -22.21 22.42
CA THR A 168 16.71 -22.92 21.42
C THR A 168 16.36 -22.47 20.00
N PRO A 169 15.08 -22.40 19.59
CA PRO A 169 14.72 -21.89 18.26
C PRO A 169 15.11 -20.43 18.03
N MET A 170 15.05 -19.59 19.07
CA MET A 170 15.46 -18.18 19.01
C MET A 170 16.97 -18.06 18.72
N LEU A 171 17.82 -18.85 19.39
CA LEU A 171 19.27 -18.84 19.17
C LEU A 171 19.64 -19.36 17.77
N VAL A 172 18.97 -20.42 17.31
CA VAL A 172 19.15 -20.91 15.94
C VAL A 172 18.73 -19.83 14.94
N MET A 173 17.59 -19.17 15.17
CA MET A 173 17.15 -18.07 14.31
C MET A 173 18.17 -16.93 14.29
N LEU A 174 18.69 -16.49 15.44
CA LEU A 174 19.71 -15.45 15.54
C LEU A 174 20.93 -15.77 14.67
N GLY A 175 21.48 -16.98 14.82
CA GLY A 175 22.62 -17.44 14.02
C GLY A 175 22.31 -17.41 12.51
N THR A 176 21.12 -17.85 12.12
CA THR A 176 20.72 -17.91 10.70
C THR A 176 20.42 -16.55 10.09
N VAL A 177 19.93 -15.59 10.88
CA VAL A 177 19.74 -14.20 10.43
C VAL A 177 21.10 -13.54 10.21
N VAL A 178 22.03 -13.69 11.16
CA VAL A 178 23.41 -13.18 11.00
C VAL A 178 24.07 -13.81 9.78
N PHE A 179 23.95 -15.12 9.62
CA PHE A 179 24.49 -15.83 8.46
C PHE A 179 23.87 -15.31 7.14
N ASN A 180 22.55 -15.17 7.08
CA ASN A 180 21.85 -14.66 5.91
C ASN A 180 22.30 -13.25 5.53
N ILE A 181 22.39 -12.32 6.49
CA ILE A 181 22.84 -10.93 6.25
C ILE A 181 24.22 -10.89 5.58
N LEU A 182 25.10 -11.84 5.90
CA LEU A 182 26.45 -11.93 5.31
C LEU A 182 26.46 -12.63 3.95
N VAL A 183 25.58 -13.59 3.75
CA VAL A 183 25.53 -14.45 2.56
C VAL A 183 24.73 -13.82 1.42
N ASP A 184 23.69 -13.06 1.75
CA ASP A 184 22.87 -12.30 0.79
C ASP A 184 23.68 -11.49 -0.22
N PRO A 185 24.57 -10.55 0.20
CA PRO A 185 25.32 -9.74 -0.76
C PRO A 185 26.26 -10.60 -1.62
N VAL A 186 26.75 -11.73 -1.11
CA VAL A 186 27.56 -12.66 -1.89
C VAL A 186 26.72 -13.27 -3.02
N PHE A 187 25.52 -13.77 -2.73
CA PHE A 187 24.67 -14.35 -3.77
C PHE A 187 24.06 -13.32 -4.71
N ILE A 188 23.74 -12.12 -4.23
CA ILE A 188 23.12 -11.05 -5.04
C ILE A 188 24.15 -10.42 -5.99
N PHE A 189 25.29 -9.94 -5.48
CA PHE A 189 26.29 -9.17 -6.23
C PHE A 189 27.50 -10.00 -6.72
N GLY A 190 27.70 -11.21 -6.20
CA GLY A 190 28.91 -11.99 -6.51
C GLY A 190 30.18 -11.34 -5.97
N PHE A 191 31.29 -11.49 -6.69
CA PHE A 191 32.57 -10.88 -6.33
C PHE A 191 32.95 -9.69 -7.22
N ASP A 192 32.01 -9.16 -8.00
CA ASP A 192 32.22 -7.97 -8.83
C ASP A 192 31.45 -6.78 -8.25
N GLY A 193 32.15 -5.67 -8.00
CA GLY A 193 31.55 -4.47 -7.39
C GLY A 193 30.79 -4.67 -6.06
N ASN A 194 31.05 -5.76 -5.31
CA ASN A 194 30.21 -6.13 -4.17
C ASN A 194 30.30 -5.11 -3.01
N PRO A 195 29.17 -4.51 -2.59
CA PRO A 195 29.14 -3.51 -1.52
C PRO A 195 29.68 -4.02 -0.18
N LEU A 196 29.49 -5.31 0.16
CA LEU A 196 29.97 -5.87 1.42
C LEU A 196 31.50 -5.80 1.52
N PHE A 197 32.21 -6.20 0.47
CA PHE A 197 33.68 -6.18 0.45
C PHE A 197 34.23 -4.75 0.41
N THR A 198 33.51 -3.84 -0.24
CA THR A 198 33.83 -2.41 -0.24
C THR A 198 33.69 -1.81 1.17
N LEU A 199 32.57 -2.06 1.85
CA LEU A 199 32.30 -1.55 3.21
C LEU A 199 33.26 -2.10 4.26
N THR A 200 33.65 -3.37 4.12
CA THR A 200 34.59 -4.04 5.03
C THR A 200 36.07 -3.78 4.70
N GLY A 201 36.36 -3.10 3.59
CA GLY A 201 37.72 -2.85 3.12
C GLY A 201 38.45 -4.09 2.58
N LEU A 202 37.72 -5.18 2.30
CA LEU A 202 38.25 -6.48 1.86
C LEU A 202 38.30 -6.60 0.32
N THR A 203 38.54 -5.51 -0.40
CA THR A 203 38.56 -5.48 -1.88
C THR A 203 39.65 -6.36 -2.50
N GLY A 204 40.75 -6.59 -1.79
CA GLY A 204 41.79 -7.55 -2.23
C GLY A 204 41.33 -9.02 -2.17
N VAL A 205 40.47 -9.37 -1.20
CA VAL A 205 39.85 -10.70 -1.13
C VAL A 205 38.80 -10.85 -2.23
N GLN A 206 38.05 -9.79 -2.48
CA GLN A 206 37.06 -9.74 -3.56
C GLN A 206 37.69 -10.04 -4.92
N SER A 207 38.78 -9.35 -5.29
CA SER A 207 39.44 -9.57 -6.59
C SER A 207 40.07 -10.97 -6.71
N ALA A 208 40.62 -11.50 -5.61
CA ALA A 208 41.10 -12.88 -5.56
C ALA A 208 39.96 -13.90 -5.76
N LEU A 209 38.80 -13.69 -5.12
CA LEU A 209 37.64 -14.57 -5.28
C LEU A 209 37.01 -14.44 -6.67
N LEU A 210 36.95 -13.23 -7.23
CA LEU A 210 36.46 -13.01 -8.59
C LEU A 210 37.35 -13.71 -9.63
N SER A 211 38.67 -13.60 -9.50
CA SER A 211 39.60 -14.30 -10.40
C SER A 211 39.56 -15.82 -10.25
N ALA A 212 39.33 -16.33 -9.03
CA ALA A 212 39.26 -17.76 -8.78
C ALA A 212 37.93 -18.42 -9.23
N THR A 213 36.81 -17.70 -9.09
CA THR A 213 35.46 -18.28 -9.29
C THR A 213 34.75 -17.77 -10.54
N GLY A 214 35.08 -16.57 -11.03
CA GLY A 214 34.35 -15.88 -12.09
C GLY A 214 32.90 -15.52 -11.72
N TYR A 215 32.52 -15.61 -10.45
CA TYR A 215 31.13 -15.46 -10.02
C TYR A 215 30.73 -13.98 -9.85
N THR A 216 29.78 -13.54 -10.67
CA THR A 216 29.30 -12.15 -10.75
C THR A 216 27.91 -11.94 -10.14
N GLY A 217 27.40 -12.92 -9.38
CA GLY A 217 26.12 -12.81 -8.69
C GLY A 217 24.94 -13.41 -9.46
N ASN A 218 23.81 -13.55 -8.77
CA ASN A 218 22.54 -14.07 -9.30
C ASN A 218 21.40 -13.05 -9.16
N GLY A 219 21.69 -11.78 -8.83
CA GLY A 219 20.69 -10.73 -8.66
C GLY A 219 19.56 -11.12 -7.70
N VAL A 220 18.31 -11.00 -8.15
CA VAL A 220 17.11 -11.30 -7.35
C VAL A 220 17.03 -12.79 -6.94
N ALA A 221 17.38 -13.71 -7.85
CA ALA A 221 17.45 -15.14 -7.51
C ALA A 221 18.51 -15.42 -6.44
N GLY A 222 19.58 -14.61 -6.38
CA GLY A 222 20.60 -14.65 -5.34
C GLY A 222 20.04 -14.52 -3.93
N ALA A 223 19.11 -13.57 -3.71
CA ALA A 223 18.44 -13.39 -2.42
C ALA A 223 17.62 -14.64 -2.03
N ALA A 224 16.94 -15.27 -3.00
CA ALA A 224 16.20 -16.51 -2.76
C ALA A 224 17.14 -17.67 -2.40
N TYR A 225 18.29 -17.81 -3.07
CA TYR A 225 19.28 -18.85 -2.72
C TYR A 225 19.84 -18.66 -1.31
N ALA A 226 20.21 -17.42 -0.96
CA ALA A 226 20.70 -17.10 0.37
C ALA A 226 19.64 -17.36 1.47
N THR A 227 18.38 -17.06 1.17
CA THR A 227 17.23 -17.40 2.02
C THR A 227 17.12 -18.90 2.25
N ILE A 228 17.11 -19.70 1.19
CA ILE A 228 16.96 -21.15 1.27
C ILE A 228 18.15 -21.78 1.97
N LEU A 229 19.37 -21.32 1.68
CA LEU A 229 20.58 -21.80 2.32
C LEU A 229 20.55 -21.53 3.83
N SER A 230 20.17 -20.32 4.24
CA SER A 230 20.08 -19.93 5.65
C SER A 230 18.99 -20.71 6.38
N ARG A 231 17.82 -20.89 5.76
CA ARG A 231 16.74 -21.74 6.30
C ARG A 231 17.12 -23.22 6.30
N GLY A 232 17.92 -23.67 5.34
CA GLY A 232 18.45 -25.03 5.27
C GLY A 232 19.44 -25.31 6.37
N LEU A 233 20.35 -24.38 6.65
CA LEU A 233 21.23 -24.48 7.81
C LEU A 233 20.40 -24.53 9.10
N ALA A 234 19.39 -23.66 9.23
CA ALA A 234 18.48 -23.66 10.38
C ALA A 234 17.73 -24.99 10.54
N PHE A 235 17.27 -25.58 9.43
CA PHE A 235 16.60 -26.87 9.40
C PHE A 235 17.56 -28.00 9.78
N VAL A 236 18.78 -28.04 9.25
CA VAL A 236 19.78 -29.05 9.58
C VAL A 236 20.14 -28.99 11.07
N VAL A 237 20.41 -27.79 11.60
CA VAL A 237 20.71 -27.59 13.03
C VAL A 237 19.49 -27.98 13.88
N GLY A 238 18.29 -27.56 13.49
CA GLY A 238 17.05 -27.91 14.20
C GLY A 238 16.78 -29.41 14.22
N MET A 239 16.94 -30.09 13.08
CA MET A 239 16.82 -31.54 12.99
C MET A 239 17.89 -32.24 13.80
N TRP A 240 19.14 -31.77 13.79
CA TRP A 240 20.20 -32.33 14.61
C TRP A 240 19.85 -32.25 16.10
N VAL A 241 19.37 -31.10 16.58
CA VAL A 241 18.89 -30.93 17.96
C VAL A 241 17.74 -31.90 18.29
N MET A 242 16.80 -32.07 17.36
CA MET A 242 15.67 -32.99 17.55
C MET A 242 16.07 -34.47 17.45
N LEU A 243 17.08 -34.85 16.67
CA LEU A 243 17.56 -36.23 16.57
C LEU A 243 18.37 -36.63 17.81
N ASP A 244 19.17 -35.70 18.33
CA ASP A 244 19.97 -35.85 19.54
C ASP A 244 19.08 -36.00 20.79
N GLY A 245 18.01 -35.20 20.87
CA GLY A 245 17.04 -35.25 21.97
C GLY A 245 17.51 -34.60 23.27
N SER A 246 18.69 -33.96 23.29
CA SER A 246 19.21 -33.26 24.48
C SER A 246 18.42 -32.03 24.92
N ARG A 247 17.47 -31.57 24.10
CA ARG A 247 16.64 -30.36 24.34
C ARG A 247 15.14 -30.67 24.36
N GLY A 248 14.74 -31.88 24.78
CA GLY A 248 13.34 -32.22 25.07
C GLY A 248 12.71 -33.22 24.12
N VAL A 249 12.40 -32.80 22.88
CA VAL A 249 11.73 -33.68 21.89
C VAL A 249 12.76 -34.45 21.07
N ARG A 250 12.67 -35.79 21.08
CA ARG A 250 13.53 -36.67 20.28
C ARG A 250 12.80 -37.27 19.08
N VAL A 251 13.19 -36.88 17.87
CA VAL A 251 12.71 -37.50 16.63
C VAL A 251 13.52 -38.76 16.35
N ARG A 252 12.85 -39.91 16.27
CA ARG A 252 13.51 -41.17 15.91
C ARG A 252 13.40 -41.39 14.40
N PRO A 253 14.49 -41.70 13.70
CA PRO A 253 14.43 -41.95 12.25
C PRO A 253 13.43 -43.04 11.84
N GLY A 254 13.22 -44.06 12.69
CA GLY A 254 12.23 -45.11 12.44
C GLY A 254 10.77 -44.63 12.46
N ASP A 255 10.48 -43.50 13.10
CA ASP A 255 9.13 -42.92 13.18
C ASP A 255 8.85 -41.90 12.06
N LEU A 256 9.81 -41.67 11.15
CA LEU A 256 9.65 -40.76 10.01
C LEU A 256 8.90 -41.41 8.84
N VAL A 257 8.49 -42.68 8.96
CA VAL A 257 7.61 -43.32 7.98
C VAL A 257 6.21 -42.71 8.11
N PRO A 258 5.61 -42.17 7.03
CA PRO A 258 4.29 -41.53 7.12
C PRO A 258 3.20 -42.51 7.56
N ASP A 259 2.51 -42.19 8.66
CA ASP A 259 1.30 -42.89 9.09
C ASP A 259 0.05 -42.14 8.62
N LEU A 260 -0.66 -42.71 7.65
CA LEU A 260 -1.90 -42.15 7.11
C LEU A 260 -3.04 -42.10 8.16
N GLY A 261 -3.01 -42.96 9.17
CA GLY A 261 -3.93 -42.90 10.31
C GLY A 261 -3.71 -41.63 11.13
N TYR A 262 -2.45 -41.30 11.42
CA TYR A 262 -2.06 -40.07 12.12
C TYR A 262 -2.30 -38.81 11.28
N ALA A 263 -2.14 -38.89 9.95
CA ALA A 263 -2.40 -37.80 9.01
C ALA A 263 -3.79 -37.17 9.21
N ARG A 264 -4.82 -37.99 9.48
CA ARG A 264 -6.19 -37.50 9.71
C ARG A 264 -6.28 -36.59 10.93
N ARG A 265 -5.49 -36.84 11.98
CA ARG A 265 -5.44 -35.98 13.18
C ARG A 265 -4.76 -34.65 12.84
N LEU A 266 -3.61 -34.71 12.15
CA LEU A 266 -2.89 -33.52 11.69
C LEU A 266 -3.75 -32.65 10.78
N VAL A 267 -4.45 -33.23 9.80
CA VAL A 267 -5.33 -32.49 8.88
C VAL A 267 -6.51 -31.88 9.61
N ARG A 268 -7.15 -32.61 10.54
CA ARG A 268 -8.30 -32.09 11.31
C ARG A 268 -7.94 -30.85 12.13
N LEU A 269 -6.75 -30.84 12.73
CA LEU A 269 -6.26 -29.71 13.52
C LEU A 269 -5.66 -28.61 12.64
N GLY A 270 -4.91 -28.99 11.62
CA GLY A 270 -4.12 -28.08 10.79
C GLY A 270 -4.91 -27.35 9.72
N LEU A 271 -5.84 -28.02 9.03
CA LEU A 271 -6.60 -27.40 7.94
C LEU A 271 -7.35 -26.14 8.39
N PRO A 272 -8.07 -26.12 9.54
CA PRO A 272 -8.67 -24.88 10.03
C PRO A 272 -7.65 -23.77 10.32
N ALA A 273 -6.46 -24.12 10.84
CA ALA A 273 -5.41 -23.16 11.12
C ALA A 273 -4.79 -22.58 9.83
N SER A 274 -4.64 -23.39 8.78
CA SER A 274 -4.25 -22.90 7.45
C SER A 274 -5.31 -21.97 6.85
N ILE A 275 -6.60 -22.35 6.93
CA ILE A 275 -7.72 -21.51 6.48
C ILE A 275 -7.75 -20.18 7.24
N GLU A 276 -7.49 -20.20 8.54
CA GLU A 276 -7.34 -18.98 9.34
C GLU A 276 -6.19 -18.09 8.82
N GLY A 277 -5.03 -18.70 8.51
CA GLY A 277 -3.86 -18.02 7.97
C GLY A 277 -4.14 -17.34 6.63
N VAL A 278 -4.70 -18.09 5.68
CA VAL A 278 -5.11 -17.61 4.35
C VAL A 278 -6.15 -16.50 4.48
N GLY A 279 -7.20 -16.72 5.29
CA GLY A 279 -8.27 -15.74 5.51
C GLY A 279 -7.76 -14.43 6.10
N ARG A 280 -6.78 -14.48 7.01
CA ARG A 280 -6.11 -13.29 7.53
C ARG A 280 -5.31 -12.57 6.45
N SER A 281 -4.54 -13.29 5.64
CA SER A 281 -3.77 -12.71 4.53
C SER A 281 -4.68 -11.97 3.55
N LEU A 282 -5.75 -12.64 3.11
CA LEU A 282 -6.72 -12.09 2.17
C LEU A 282 -7.46 -10.88 2.75
N SER A 283 -7.86 -10.93 4.02
CA SER A 283 -8.53 -9.81 4.70
C SER A 283 -7.70 -8.54 4.72
N VAL A 284 -6.38 -8.63 4.96
CA VAL A 284 -5.49 -7.46 4.94
C VAL A 284 -5.39 -6.86 3.54
N ASN A 285 -5.24 -7.71 2.51
CA ASN A 285 -5.15 -7.24 1.12
C ASN A 285 -6.47 -6.63 0.64
N LEU A 286 -7.62 -7.22 0.98
CA LEU A 286 -8.92 -6.68 0.60
C LEU A 286 -9.23 -5.34 1.29
N MET A 287 -8.71 -5.12 2.51
CA MET A 287 -8.79 -3.81 3.16
C MET A 287 -8.06 -2.73 2.36
N LEU A 288 -6.91 -3.05 1.76
CA LEU A 288 -6.16 -2.09 0.94
C LEU A 288 -6.96 -1.67 -0.30
N VAL A 289 -7.71 -2.59 -0.91
CA VAL A 289 -8.60 -2.27 -2.04
C VAL A 289 -9.69 -1.27 -1.62
N ILE A 290 -10.29 -1.44 -0.44
CA ILE A 290 -11.29 -0.49 0.09
C ILE A 290 -10.64 0.88 0.35
N VAL A 291 -9.45 0.90 0.94
CA VAL A 291 -8.72 2.14 1.23
C VAL A 291 -8.30 2.85 -0.06
N GLY A 292 -7.97 2.11 -1.12
CA GLY A 292 -7.62 2.66 -2.43
C GLY A 292 -8.76 3.42 -3.14
N LEU A 293 -9.99 3.39 -2.61
CA LEU A 293 -11.10 4.22 -3.08
C LEU A 293 -11.05 5.67 -2.57
N PHE A 294 -10.15 5.97 -1.62
CA PHE A 294 -10.01 7.29 -1.02
C PHE A 294 -8.86 8.09 -1.65
N PRO A 295 -8.80 9.42 -1.43
CA PRO A 295 -7.69 10.25 -1.87
C PRO A 295 -6.33 9.76 -1.38
N THR A 296 -5.28 10.08 -2.12
CA THR A 296 -3.88 9.64 -1.86
C THR A 296 -3.41 9.95 -0.44
N ALA A 297 -3.75 11.13 0.10
CA ALA A 297 -3.42 11.50 1.48
C ALA A 297 -4.04 10.54 2.52
N VAL A 298 -5.24 10.02 2.26
CA VAL A 298 -5.91 9.05 3.13
C VAL A 298 -5.24 7.69 3.05
N VAL A 299 -4.90 7.24 1.84
CA VAL A 299 -4.16 5.99 1.63
C VAL A 299 -2.79 6.04 2.33
N ALA A 300 -2.07 7.15 2.20
CA ALA A 300 -0.79 7.39 2.86
C ALA A 300 -0.94 7.40 4.40
N GLY A 301 -1.95 8.11 4.91
CA GLY A 301 -2.23 8.17 6.35
C GLY A 301 -2.60 6.80 6.94
N PHE A 302 -3.40 6.02 6.22
CA PHE A 302 -3.68 4.63 6.55
C PHE A 302 -2.41 3.77 6.56
N GLY A 303 -1.53 3.94 5.56
CA GLY A 303 -0.25 3.27 5.45
C GLY A 303 0.68 3.52 6.64
N ILE A 304 0.72 4.75 7.15
CA ILE A 304 1.46 5.08 8.38
C ILE A 304 0.82 4.37 9.58
N ALA A 305 -0.50 4.48 9.72
CA ALA A 305 -1.19 3.93 10.87
C ALA A 305 -1.14 2.39 10.94
N ILE A 306 -1.21 1.69 9.80
CA ILE A 306 -1.12 0.23 9.75
C ILE A 306 0.29 -0.27 10.13
N ARG A 307 1.35 0.51 9.89
CA ARG A 307 2.71 0.20 10.35
C ARG A 307 2.79 0.26 11.87
N VAL A 308 2.27 1.33 12.47
CA VAL A 308 2.18 1.47 13.95
C VAL A 308 1.37 0.31 14.53
N PHE A 309 0.21 0.00 13.92
CA PHE A 309 -0.63 -1.13 14.30
C PHE A 309 0.09 -2.48 14.27
N SER A 310 0.93 -2.70 13.26
CA SER A 310 1.68 -3.95 13.08
C SER A 310 2.71 -4.18 14.20
N LEU A 311 3.34 -3.11 14.71
CA LEU A 311 4.27 -3.21 15.85
C LEU A 311 3.58 -3.71 17.13
N ILE A 312 2.33 -3.30 17.34
CA ILE A 312 1.50 -3.71 18.50
C ILE A 312 1.05 -5.17 18.38
N PHE A 313 0.91 -5.68 17.16
CA PHE A 313 0.53 -7.07 16.93
C PHE A 313 1.62 -8.07 17.33
N LEU A 314 2.90 -7.68 17.28
CA LEU A 314 4.01 -8.60 17.53
C LEU A 314 4.00 -9.16 18.97
N PRO A 315 3.91 -8.34 20.05
CA PRO A 315 3.77 -8.87 21.40
C PRO A 315 2.50 -9.70 21.59
N ALA A 316 1.38 -9.26 20.99
CA ALA A 316 0.10 -9.96 21.12
C ALA A 316 0.15 -11.36 20.50
N ILE A 317 0.83 -11.53 19.36
CA ILE A 317 1.06 -12.83 18.73
C ILE A 317 1.95 -13.71 19.61
N ALA A 318 3.01 -13.15 20.20
CA ALA A 318 3.91 -13.89 21.08
C ALA A 318 3.19 -14.44 22.33
N VAL A 319 2.38 -13.60 22.99
CA VAL A 319 1.55 -14.04 24.12
C VAL A 319 0.57 -15.12 23.69
N GLY A 320 -0.14 -14.93 22.56
CA GLY A 320 -1.07 -15.94 22.06
C GLY A 320 -0.41 -17.30 21.81
N ARG A 321 0.81 -17.33 21.28
CA ARG A 321 1.60 -18.56 21.11
C ARG A 321 2.06 -19.17 22.44
N GLY A 322 2.40 -18.35 23.44
CA GLY A 322 2.69 -18.84 24.79
C GLY A 322 1.48 -19.49 25.45
N VAL A 323 0.29 -18.87 25.31
CA VAL A 323 -0.98 -19.43 25.82
C VAL A 323 -1.36 -20.72 25.09
N GLU A 324 -1.06 -20.84 23.79
CA GLU A 324 -1.25 -22.07 23.01
C GLU A 324 -0.49 -23.25 23.66
N THR A 325 0.80 -23.09 23.93
CA THR A 325 1.62 -24.12 24.60
C THR A 325 1.11 -24.43 26.00
N MET A 326 0.90 -23.39 26.83
CA MET A 326 0.45 -23.60 28.21
C MET A 326 -0.91 -24.28 28.27
N THR A 327 -1.85 -23.90 27.39
CA THR A 327 -3.16 -24.54 27.32
C THR A 327 -3.04 -26.00 26.88
N GLY A 328 -2.23 -26.28 25.87
CA GLY A 328 -1.99 -27.66 25.40
C GLY A 328 -1.44 -28.56 26.51
N GLN A 329 -0.40 -28.10 27.21
CA GLN A 329 0.21 -28.87 28.31
C GLN A 329 -0.70 -29.03 29.51
N ASN A 330 -1.39 -27.96 29.96
CA ASN A 330 -2.30 -28.08 31.11
C ASN A 330 -3.50 -28.99 30.78
N LEU A 331 -4.00 -29.00 29.54
CA LEU A 331 -5.04 -29.96 29.13
C LEU A 331 -4.53 -31.39 28.99
N GLY A 332 -3.27 -31.58 28.59
CA GLY A 332 -2.60 -32.88 28.63
C GLY A 332 -2.47 -33.42 30.05
N ALA A 333 -2.15 -32.55 31.01
CA ALA A 333 -2.03 -32.85 32.43
C ALA A 333 -3.38 -33.00 33.17
N ASP A 334 -4.50 -33.02 32.45
CA ASP A 334 -5.87 -33.04 33.01
C ASP A 334 -6.20 -31.87 33.95
N GLU A 335 -5.63 -30.69 33.68
CA GLU A 335 -5.75 -29.45 34.45
C GLU A 335 -6.47 -28.33 33.64
N PRO A 336 -7.75 -28.51 33.24
CA PRO A 336 -8.46 -27.55 32.39
C PRO A 336 -8.70 -26.18 33.05
N ASP A 337 -8.85 -26.15 34.37
CA ASP A 337 -9.02 -24.90 35.12
C ASP A 337 -7.76 -24.03 35.06
N ARG A 338 -6.58 -24.66 35.11
CA ARG A 338 -5.30 -23.98 34.94
C ARG A 338 -5.13 -23.47 33.51
N ALA A 339 -5.54 -24.23 32.51
CA ALA A 339 -5.56 -23.76 31.12
C ALA A 339 -6.43 -22.51 30.94
N ALA A 340 -7.63 -22.50 31.54
CA ALA A 340 -8.52 -21.33 31.52
C ALA A 340 -7.94 -20.14 32.30
N ALA A 341 -7.28 -20.40 33.43
CA ALA A 341 -6.57 -19.37 34.20
C ALA A 341 -5.42 -18.75 33.40
N ALA A 342 -4.67 -19.55 32.65
CA ALA A 342 -3.60 -19.07 31.76
C ALA A 342 -4.12 -18.12 30.69
N ALA A 343 -5.20 -18.51 30.00
CA ALA A 343 -5.85 -17.64 29.02
C ALA A 343 -6.36 -16.33 29.65
N ARG A 344 -6.98 -16.41 30.84
CA ARG A 344 -7.52 -15.24 31.55
C ARG A 344 -6.41 -14.28 32.00
N ILE A 345 -5.36 -14.79 32.62
CA ILE A 345 -4.22 -13.98 33.08
C ILE A 345 -3.54 -13.32 31.88
N ALA A 346 -3.29 -14.08 30.81
CA ALA A 346 -2.75 -13.55 29.57
C ALA A 346 -3.63 -12.44 28.99
N ALA A 347 -4.95 -12.64 28.95
CA ALA A 347 -5.90 -11.65 28.46
C ALA A 347 -5.87 -10.35 29.28
N ILE A 348 -5.89 -10.44 30.61
CA ILE A 348 -5.87 -9.27 31.51
C ILE A 348 -4.54 -8.50 31.37
N VAL A 349 -3.41 -9.21 31.45
CA VAL A 349 -2.07 -8.60 31.35
C VAL A 349 -1.89 -7.94 29.98
N THR A 350 -2.23 -8.64 28.90
CA THR A 350 -2.08 -8.10 27.55
C THR A 350 -3.06 -6.95 27.30
N PHE A 351 -4.28 -6.99 27.87
CA PHE A 351 -5.21 -5.86 27.81
C PHE A 351 -4.63 -4.63 28.50
N GLY A 352 -4.05 -4.78 29.69
CA GLY A 352 -3.42 -3.68 30.42
C GLY A 352 -2.21 -3.11 29.69
N VAL A 353 -1.28 -3.96 29.23
CA VAL A 353 -0.06 -3.54 28.53
C VAL A 353 -0.40 -2.88 27.19
N LEU A 354 -1.16 -3.55 26.32
CA LEU A 354 -1.49 -3.01 25.00
C LEU A 354 -2.49 -1.86 25.09
N GLY A 355 -3.38 -1.85 26.08
CA GLY A 355 -4.26 -0.71 26.37
C GLY A 355 -3.46 0.51 26.83
N GLY A 356 -2.44 0.32 27.67
CA GLY A 356 -1.51 1.39 28.06
C GLY A 356 -0.73 1.95 26.86
N VAL A 357 -0.20 1.08 26.01
CA VAL A 357 0.44 1.51 24.75
C VAL A 357 -0.57 2.22 23.83
N GLY A 358 -1.80 1.72 23.75
CA GLY A 358 -2.90 2.38 23.03
C GLY A 358 -3.18 3.78 23.55
N ALA A 359 -3.25 3.98 24.88
CA ALA A 359 -3.43 5.30 25.47
C ALA A 359 -2.28 6.26 25.11
N LEU A 360 -1.03 5.78 25.14
CA LEU A 360 0.13 6.58 24.74
C LEU A 360 0.07 6.97 23.26
N VAL A 361 -0.25 6.02 22.37
CA VAL A 361 -0.42 6.28 20.93
C VAL A 361 -1.60 7.22 20.67
N TRP A 362 -2.69 7.10 21.42
CA TRP A 362 -3.86 7.97 21.29
C TRP A 362 -3.54 9.43 21.67
N LEU A 363 -2.81 9.63 22.77
CA LEU A 363 -2.36 10.94 23.24
C LEU A 363 -1.31 11.54 22.28
N GLY A 364 -0.37 10.71 21.83
CA GLY A 364 0.74 11.09 20.95
C GLY A 364 0.49 10.87 19.46
N ALA A 365 -0.76 10.73 19.00
CA ALA A 365 -1.05 10.28 17.64
C ALA A 365 -0.43 11.16 16.54
N ALA A 366 -0.45 12.49 16.71
CA ALA A 366 0.14 13.43 15.76
C ALA A 366 1.69 13.37 15.77
N PRO A 367 2.38 13.45 16.94
CA PRO A 367 3.83 13.22 16.99
C PRO A 367 4.25 11.88 16.39
N VAL A 368 3.51 10.81 16.68
CA VAL A 368 3.79 9.47 16.10
C VAL A 368 3.68 9.49 14.58
N ALA A 369 2.64 10.12 14.03
CA ALA A 369 2.48 10.26 12.59
C ALA A 369 3.55 11.16 11.95
N ALA A 370 3.92 12.25 12.62
CA ALA A 370 4.92 13.22 12.15
C ALA A 370 6.35 12.64 12.05
N VAL A 371 6.63 11.52 12.73
CA VAL A 371 7.89 10.79 12.52
C VAL A 371 8.01 10.25 11.09
N PHE A 372 6.89 9.96 10.43
CA PHE A 372 6.86 9.29 9.13
C PHE A 372 6.66 10.23 7.95
N THR A 373 6.15 11.45 8.16
CA THR A 373 5.91 12.42 7.09
C THR A 373 5.83 13.84 7.66
N ASN A 374 6.11 14.83 6.81
CA ASN A 374 5.95 16.25 7.11
C ASN A 374 4.67 16.85 6.51
N ASP A 375 3.92 16.09 5.71
CA ASP A 375 2.67 16.56 5.09
C ASP A 375 1.56 16.69 6.16
N PRO A 376 1.06 17.92 6.43
CA PRO A 376 0.03 18.14 7.44
C PRO A 376 -1.27 17.38 7.19
N ALA A 377 -1.68 17.20 5.93
CA ALA A 377 -2.90 16.50 5.57
C ALA A 377 -2.79 15.00 5.90
N VAL A 378 -1.65 14.39 5.56
CA VAL A 378 -1.38 12.97 5.88
C VAL A 378 -1.24 12.76 7.39
N ILE A 379 -0.58 13.69 8.10
CA ILE A 379 -0.46 13.64 9.56
C ILE A 379 -1.84 13.67 10.21
N GLU A 380 -2.75 14.56 9.78
CA GLU A 380 -4.08 14.66 10.38
C GLU A 380 -4.91 13.41 10.12
N VAL A 381 -4.86 12.83 8.92
CA VAL A 381 -5.54 11.56 8.64
C VAL A 381 -4.96 10.41 9.47
N ALA A 382 -3.63 10.27 9.51
CA ALA A 382 -2.96 9.25 10.32
C ALA A 382 -3.29 9.41 11.81
N ARG A 383 -3.31 10.64 12.31
CA ARG A 383 -3.69 10.98 13.69
C ARG A 383 -5.12 10.57 13.99
N GLU A 384 -6.07 10.91 13.13
CA GLU A 384 -7.48 10.54 13.30
C GLU A 384 -7.62 9.02 13.33
N PHE A 385 -7.02 8.33 12.36
CA PHE A 385 -7.05 6.88 12.29
C PHE A 385 -6.44 6.23 13.54
N LEU A 386 -5.26 6.68 13.98
CA LEU A 386 -4.60 6.17 15.18
C LEU A 386 -5.46 6.37 16.43
N ARG A 387 -6.18 7.48 16.54
CA ARG A 387 -7.11 7.72 17.66
C ARG A 387 -8.31 6.79 17.66
N TRP A 388 -8.77 6.35 16.49
CA TRP A 388 -9.85 5.36 16.38
C TRP A 388 -9.38 3.93 16.68
N VAL A 389 -8.17 3.57 16.26
CA VAL A 389 -7.68 2.19 16.39
C VAL A 389 -6.94 1.95 17.71
N ALA A 390 -6.25 2.93 18.29
CA ALA A 390 -5.49 2.74 19.52
C ALA A 390 -6.31 2.21 20.72
N PRO A 391 -7.58 2.63 20.94
CA PRO A 391 -8.43 2.04 21.99
C PRO A 391 -8.68 0.53 21.82
N THR A 392 -8.54 -0.02 20.61
CA THR A 392 -8.78 -1.44 20.34
C THR A 392 -7.58 -2.32 20.69
N PHE A 393 -6.40 -1.75 20.97
CA PHE A 393 -5.16 -2.51 21.19
C PHE A 393 -5.26 -3.49 22.36
N GLY A 394 -5.90 -3.08 23.47
CA GLY A 394 -6.14 -3.96 24.61
C GLY A 394 -6.99 -5.18 24.24
N PHE A 395 -8.06 -4.97 23.47
CA PHE A 395 -8.97 -6.03 23.02
C PHE A 395 -8.31 -6.99 22.03
N ILE A 396 -7.37 -6.51 21.20
CA ILE A 396 -6.55 -7.39 20.36
C ILE A 396 -5.74 -8.35 21.21
N GLY A 397 -5.18 -7.88 22.34
CA GLY A 397 -4.49 -8.72 23.31
C GLY A 397 -5.38 -9.84 23.85
N VAL A 398 -6.61 -9.49 24.25
CA VAL A 398 -7.62 -10.45 24.73
C VAL A 398 -7.95 -11.50 23.67
N MET A 399 -8.24 -11.05 22.44
CA MET A 399 -8.56 -11.93 21.31
C MET A 399 -7.41 -12.91 21.04
N ARG A 400 -6.15 -12.45 21.09
CA ARG A 400 -4.97 -13.29 20.86
C ARG A 400 -4.76 -14.33 21.95
N ALA A 401 -4.99 -13.97 23.21
CA ALA A 401 -4.92 -14.91 24.33
C ALA A 401 -5.95 -16.04 24.20
N TYR A 402 -7.22 -15.71 23.95
CA TYR A 402 -8.27 -16.72 23.77
C TYR A 402 -8.10 -17.57 22.51
N ASN A 403 -7.71 -16.97 21.37
CA ASN A 403 -7.40 -17.75 20.16
C ASN A 403 -6.23 -18.72 20.39
N GLY A 404 -5.20 -18.30 21.14
CA GLY A 404 -4.12 -19.19 21.58
C GLY A 404 -4.65 -20.36 22.40
N SER A 405 -5.52 -20.09 23.37
CA SER A 405 -6.13 -21.12 24.21
C SER A 405 -6.99 -22.11 23.41
N PHE A 406 -7.85 -21.63 22.50
CA PHE A 406 -8.62 -22.52 21.63
C PHE A 406 -7.74 -23.43 20.77
N ARG A 407 -6.62 -22.91 20.26
CA ARG A 407 -5.64 -23.72 19.51
C ARG A 407 -4.99 -24.77 20.39
N GLY A 408 -4.47 -24.39 21.55
CA GLY A 408 -3.87 -25.32 22.53
C GLY A 408 -4.84 -26.42 22.97
N ALA A 409 -6.13 -26.11 23.02
CA ALA A 409 -7.19 -27.08 23.31
C ALA A 409 -7.57 -28.01 22.15
N GLY A 410 -6.89 -27.90 21.00
CA GLY A 410 -7.25 -28.64 19.78
C GLY A 410 -8.53 -28.14 19.10
N LYS A 411 -9.15 -27.06 19.60
CA LYS A 411 -10.34 -26.42 19.02
C LYS A 411 -9.94 -25.40 17.95
N THR A 412 -9.09 -25.83 17.01
CA THR A 412 -8.52 -24.94 15.97
C THR A 412 -9.58 -24.38 15.04
N LEU A 413 -10.67 -25.13 14.78
CA LEU A 413 -11.83 -24.61 14.04
C LEU A 413 -12.50 -23.43 14.73
N THR A 414 -12.63 -23.47 16.06
CA THR A 414 -13.20 -22.35 16.84
C THR A 414 -12.33 -21.11 16.70
N ALA A 415 -11.00 -21.26 16.82
CA ALA A 415 -10.06 -20.15 16.62
C ALA A 415 -10.15 -19.57 15.19
N ALA A 416 -10.25 -20.45 14.18
CA ALA A 416 -10.38 -20.05 12.79
C ALA A 416 -11.67 -19.27 12.52
N VAL A 417 -12.82 -19.77 13.01
CA VAL A 417 -14.12 -19.11 12.88
C VAL A 417 -14.11 -17.74 13.54
N VAL A 418 -13.58 -17.61 14.76
CA VAL A 418 -13.49 -16.31 15.46
C VAL A 418 -12.65 -15.32 14.65
N SER A 419 -11.47 -15.74 14.19
CA SER A 419 -10.57 -14.90 13.38
C SER A 419 -11.20 -14.48 12.04
N ILE A 420 -11.82 -15.40 11.30
CA ILE A 420 -12.39 -15.12 9.97
C ILE A 420 -13.68 -14.30 10.08
N ALA A 421 -14.53 -14.60 11.07
CA ALA A 421 -15.73 -13.83 11.33
C ALA A 421 -15.37 -12.37 11.65
N MET A 422 -14.41 -12.13 12.53
CA MET A 422 -13.99 -10.77 12.86
C MET A 422 -13.30 -10.06 11.69
N LEU A 423 -12.30 -10.69 11.07
CA LEU A 423 -11.45 -10.02 10.06
C LEU A 423 -12.10 -9.95 8.67
N GLY A 424 -12.88 -10.95 8.29
CA GLY A 424 -13.55 -11.01 6.99
C GLY A 424 -14.98 -10.50 7.09
N VAL A 425 -15.82 -11.23 7.83
CA VAL A 425 -17.29 -11.07 7.79
C VAL A 425 -17.77 -9.80 8.47
N VAL A 426 -17.11 -9.36 9.55
CA VAL A 426 -17.49 -8.13 10.26
C VAL A 426 -16.70 -6.95 9.72
N ARG A 427 -15.37 -7.02 9.75
CA ARG A 427 -14.51 -5.87 9.45
C ARG A 427 -14.68 -5.34 8.02
N LEU A 428 -14.76 -6.20 7.00
CA LEU A 428 -14.78 -5.73 5.61
C LEU A 428 -16.14 -5.13 5.21
N PRO A 429 -17.30 -5.75 5.53
CA PRO A 429 -18.59 -5.10 5.30
C PRO A 429 -18.76 -3.80 6.09
N VAL A 430 -18.33 -3.76 7.36
CA VAL A 430 -18.39 -2.53 8.15
C VAL A 430 -17.54 -1.42 7.53
N ALA A 431 -16.32 -1.74 7.09
CA ALA A 431 -15.46 -0.79 6.40
C ALA A 431 -16.10 -0.31 5.09
N TYR A 432 -16.58 -1.23 4.25
CA TYR A 432 -17.20 -0.92 2.97
C TYR A 432 -18.48 -0.08 3.10
N VAL A 433 -19.35 -0.41 4.08
CA VAL A 433 -20.55 0.38 4.38
C VAL A 433 -20.16 1.77 4.91
N GLY A 434 -19.10 1.86 5.73
CA GLY A 434 -18.57 3.12 6.22
C GLY A 434 -18.00 4.05 5.13
N VAL A 435 -17.62 3.50 3.97
CA VAL A 435 -17.19 4.30 2.80
C VAL A 435 -18.38 4.97 2.10
N ARG A 436 -19.59 4.40 2.18
CA ARG A 436 -20.76 4.99 1.52
C ARG A 436 -21.18 6.27 2.25
N PRO A 437 -21.42 7.39 1.54
CA PRO A 437 -21.91 8.58 2.21
C PRO A 437 -23.22 8.26 2.94
N PRO A 438 -23.43 8.75 4.17
CA PRO A 438 -24.65 8.52 4.95
C PRO A 438 -25.95 8.91 4.23
N ALA A 439 -25.86 9.68 3.13
CA ALA A 439 -26.95 10.00 2.22
C ALA A 439 -27.60 8.76 1.56
N VAL A 440 -26.89 7.64 1.38
CA VAL A 440 -27.40 6.44 0.68
C VAL A 440 -28.10 5.45 1.63
N LEU A 441 -27.88 5.56 2.95
CA LEU A 441 -28.46 4.64 3.93
C LEU A 441 -29.76 5.15 4.59
N GLY A 442 -30.23 6.35 4.22
CA GLY A 442 -31.46 6.91 4.77
C GLY A 442 -31.44 7.15 6.28
N ILE A 443 -30.26 7.09 6.91
CA ILE A 443 -30.09 7.47 8.33
C ILE A 443 -29.79 8.96 8.36
N GLU A 444 -30.82 9.76 8.11
CA GLU A 444 -30.83 11.12 8.62
C GLU A 444 -30.78 11.02 10.15
N SER A 445 -29.59 11.26 10.72
CA SER A 445 -29.56 11.73 12.10
C SER A 445 -30.24 13.10 12.10
N SER A 446 -31.50 13.11 12.50
CA SER A 446 -32.35 14.29 12.67
C SER A 446 -31.84 15.15 13.83
N THR A 447 -30.64 15.68 13.68
CA THR A 447 -30.10 16.76 14.52
C THR A 447 -29.74 17.90 13.58
N PRO A 448 -30.54 18.97 13.51
CA PRO A 448 -30.17 20.14 12.74
C PRO A 448 -28.89 20.68 13.38
N ALA A 449 -27.81 20.70 12.60
CA ALA A 449 -26.58 21.42 12.96
C ALA A 449 -26.90 22.92 13.00
N THR A 450 -27.51 23.36 14.10
CA THR A 450 -27.58 24.76 14.47
C THR A 450 -26.15 25.29 14.53
N GLY A 451 -25.87 26.29 13.69
CA GLY A 451 -24.70 27.14 13.82
C GLY A 451 -24.64 27.75 15.22
N ARG A 452 -23.86 27.13 16.10
CA ARG A 452 -23.42 27.71 17.36
C ARG A 452 -21.91 27.67 17.37
N ARG A 453 -21.30 28.79 16.97
CA ARG A 453 -19.92 29.14 17.31
C ARG A 453 -19.72 28.87 18.80
N ARG A 454 -18.86 27.91 19.15
CA ARG A 454 -18.37 27.74 20.52
C ARG A 454 -17.60 29.00 20.89
N ARG A 455 -18.21 29.87 21.71
CA ARG A 455 -17.50 30.88 22.49
C ARG A 455 -16.67 30.15 23.54
N THR A 456 -15.36 30.32 23.49
CA THR A 456 -14.47 30.11 24.63
C THR A 456 -14.86 31.06 25.77
N PRO A 457 -14.85 30.64 27.04
CA PRO A 457 -14.97 31.56 28.16
C PRO A 457 -13.56 32.09 28.50
N ALA A 458 -13.33 33.38 28.30
CA ALA A 458 -12.25 34.11 28.94
C ALA A 458 -12.83 34.95 30.10
N PRO A 459 -12.08 35.16 31.20
CA PRO A 459 -12.62 35.72 32.43
C PRO A 459 -12.86 37.23 32.32
N ALA A 460 -13.97 37.70 32.89
CA ALA A 460 -14.20 39.13 33.17
C ALA A 460 -13.52 39.47 34.51
N PRO A 461 -13.05 40.72 34.76
CA PRO A 461 -13.95 41.87 34.81
C PRO A 461 -13.36 43.24 34.39
N PHE A 462 -14.27 44.24 34.46
CA PHE A 462 -14.06 45.69 34.59
C PHE A 462 -14.13 46.62 33.36
N ALA A 463 -15.20 47.44 33.42
CA ALA A 463 -15.27 48.86 33.10
C ALA A 463 -15.56 49.36 31.66
N ARG A 464 -16.79 49.92 31.59
CA ARG A 464 -17.20 51.21 31.00
C ARG A 464 -17.42 51.29 29.49
N ARG A 465 -18.72 51.49 29.18
CA ARG A 465 -19.33 52.41 28.20
C ARG A 465 -18.46 52.82 27.03
N TRP A 466 -18.89 52.52 25.81
CA TRP A 466 -19.14 53.47 24.71
C TRP A 466 -19.92 52.74 23.61
N THR A 467 -21.12 53.21 23.29
CA THR A 467 -21.85 52.89 22.05
C THR A 467 -21.69 54.06 21.10
N PRO A 468 -21.49 53.81 19.79
CA PRO A 468 -22.41 54.43 18.84
C PRO A 468 -22.86 53.50 17.69
N THR A 469 -24.08 53.85 17.24
CA THR A 469 -24.95 53.47 16.12
C THR A 469 -24.32 53.09 14.77
N PRO A 470 -24.98 52.23 13.95
CA PRO A 470 -24.56 51.91 12.58
C PRO A 470 -25.08 52.93 11.55
N THR A 471 -24.24 53.25 10.57
CA THR A 471 -24.57 54.00 9.35
C THR A 471 -25.21 53.09 8.29
N PRO A 472 -26.22 53.56 7.52
CA PRO A 472 -26.81 52.78 6.43
C PRO A 472 -26.06 52.96 5.11
N ILE A 473 -26.03 51.88 4.33
CA ILE A 473 -25.51 51.79 2.95
C ILE A 473 -26.49 52.51 2.00
N PRO A 474 -26.04 53.37 1.07
CA PRO A 474 -26.94 54.02 0.13
C PRO A 474 -27.24 53.12 -1.08
N THR A 475 -28.54 52.98 -1.38
CA THR A 475 -29.12 52.46 -2.63
C THR A 475 -28.84 53.40 -3.81
N ARG A 476 -28.44 52.86 -4.96
CA ARG A 476 -28.36 53.61 -6.24
C ARG A 476 -29.78 53.86 -6.81
N PRO A 477 -30.04 55.02 -7.45
CA PRO A 477 -31.31 55.32 -8.07
C PRO A 477 -31.38 54.85 -9.54
N SER A 478 -32.58 54.42 -9.93
CA SER A 478 -33.06 54.32 -11.30
C SER A 478 -33.48 55.69 -11.84
N THR A 479 -33.32 55.89 -13.17
CA THR A 479 -33.91 56.89 -14.12
C THR A 479 -32.75 57.43 -14.98
N THR A 480 -32.78 57.60 -16.31
CA THR A 480 -33.85 57.73 -17.31
C THR A 480 -33.18 57.72 -18.69
N ASP A 481 -33.83 57.11 -19.68
CA ASP A 481 -33.62 57.33 -21.12
C ASP A 481 -34.11 58.75 -21.51
N PRO A 482 -33.37 59.49 -22.37
CA PRO A 482 -34.02 59.91 -23.61
C PRO A 482 -33.09 59.87 -24.85
N ARG A 483 -33.50 59.02 -25.81
CA ARG A 483 -33.63 59.20 -27.27
C ARG A 483 -32.54 59.92 -28.08
N ARG A 484 -32.09 59.14 -29.07
CA ARG A 484 -31.83 59.46 -30.50
C ARG A 484 -30.77 60.51 -30.78
N ASP A 485 -29.61 60.02 -31.21
CA ASP A 485 -28.93 60.61 -32.35
C ASP A 485 -28.36 59.50 -33.26
N ASP A 486 -28.48 59.75 -34.56
CA ASP A 486 -28.27 58.82 -35.65
C ASP A 486 -26.78 58.74 -36.00
N GLY A 487 -26.16 57.59 -35.77
CA GLY A 487 -24.72 57.42 -36.05
C GLY A 487 -24.27 55.97 -36.03
N ARG A 488 -24.38 55.32 -37.21
CA ARG A 488 -23.66 54.11 -37.64
C ARG A 488 -22.86 53.36 -36.56
N LEU A 489 -23.44 52.27 -36.06
CA LEU A 489 -22.69 51.20 -35.41
C LEU A 489 -21.70 50.59 -36.43
N PRO A 490 -20.43 50.34 -36.08
CA PRO A 490 -19.59 49.49 -36.91
C PRO A 490 -20.17 48.08 -36.86
N THR A 491 -20.56 47.59 -38.03
CA THR A 491 -20.87 46.17 -38.25
C THR A 491 -19.67 45.34 -37.80
N VAL A 492 -19.84 44.59 -36.71
CA VAL A 492 -18.96 43.48 -36.36
C VAL A 492 -18.94 42.56 -37.58
N GLY A 493 -17.76 42.46 -38.19
CA GLY A 493 -17.56 41.72 -39.41
C GLY A 493 -17.95 40.25 -39.22
N ALA A 494 -18.57 39.69 -40.25
CA ALA A 494 -18.79 38.26 -40.37
C ALA A 494 -17.52 37.46 -40.02
N PRO A 495 -17.64 36.25 -39.44
CA PRO A 495 -16.49 35.42 -39.14
C PRO A 495 -15.72 35.17 -40.43
N ARG A 496 -14.44 35.58 -40.46
CA ARG A 496 -13.54 35.17 -41.53
C ARG A 496 -13.25 33.69 -41.32
N LEU A 497 -13.99 32.84 -42.03
CA LEU A 497 -13.57 31.48 -42.34
C LEU A 497 -12.21 31.56 -43.07
N LYS A 498 -11.11 31.45 -42.33
CA LYS A 498 -9.87 30.92 -42.90
C LYS A 498 -10.11 29.44 -43.10
N SER A 499 -10.04 29.02 -44.35
CA SER A 499 -10.13 27.63 -44.78
C SER A 499 -9.21 26.74 -43.95
N LEU A 500 -9.78 25.74 -43.26
CA LEU A 500 -9.07 24.55 -42.80
C LEU A 500 -8.58 23.79 -44.04
N GLY A 501 -7.41 24.17 -44.52
CA GLY A 501 -6.57 23.41 -45.43
C GLY A 501 -5.31 23.03 -44.68
N VAL A 502 -4.90 21.78 -44.83
CA VAL A 502 -3.64 21.18 -44.37
C VAL A 502 -2.52 22.24 -44.22
N PRO A 503 -1.80 22.30 -43.08
CA PRO A 503 -0.78 23.31 -42.86
C PRO A 503 0.25 23.33 -43.99
N ARG A 504 0.55 24.53 -44.50
CA ARG A 504 1.72 24.74 -45.38
C ARG A 504 2.98 24.69 -44.50
N PRO A 505 4.06 24.03 -44.93
CA PRO A 505 5.25 23.78 -44.10
C PRO A 505 6.20 24.98 -44.07
N SER A 506 5.82 26.10 -43.42
CA SER A 506 6.77 27.21 -43.22
C SER A 506 6.45 28.23 -42.11
N VAL A 507 5.59 27.93 -41.13
CA VAL A 507 5.34 28.81 -39.97
C VAL A 507 5.34 27.94 -38.72
N THR A 508 6.30 28.20 -37.81
CA THR A 508 6.35 27.59 -36.48
C THR A 508 5.09 27.95 -35.71
N THR A 509 4.44 26.98 -35.07
CA THR A 509 3.24 27.22 -34.26
C THR A 509 3.63 27.32 -32.79
N ASP A 510 3.20 28.39 -32.13
CA ASP A 510 3.58 28.69 -30.74
C ASP A 510 2.47 28.27 -29.76
N ILE A 511 2.83 27.48 -28.74
CA ILE A 511 1.86 26.85 -27.82
C ILE A 511 2.08 27.27 -26.37
N ALA A 512 1.02 27.75 -25.73
CA ALA A 512 1.00 28.09 -24.31
C ALA A 512 0.49 26.94 -23.44
N PHE A 513 1.31 26.48 -22.49
CA PHE A 513 0.91 25.54 -21.45
C PHE A 513 0.74 26.27 -20.12
N VAL A 514 -0.50 26.42 -19.66
CA VAL A 514 -0.79 27.19 -18.44
C VAL A 514 -0.51 26.36 -17.19
N ILE A 515 0.17 26.95 -16.20
CA ILE A 515 0.38 26.34 -14.88
C ILE A 515 -0.08 27.28 -13.75
N TYR A 516 -0.56 26.68 -12.66
CA TYR A 516 -1.01 27.39 -11.48
C TYR A 516 -0.98 26.49 -10.24
N ASP A 517 -1.01 27.08 -9.05
CA ASP A 517 -0.99 26.32 -7.79
C ASP A 517 -2.21 25.39 -7.66
N GLU A 518 -1.98 24.19 -7.15
CA GLU A 518 -2.95 23.11 -7.04
C GLU A 518 -3.53 22.59 -8.38
N MET A 519 -2.81 22.79 -9.50
CA MET A 519 -3.11 22.05 -10.74
C MET A 519 -2.85 20.54 -10.58
N THR A 520 -3.45 19.71 -11.42
CA THR A 520 -3.10 18.27 -11.51
C THR A 520 -1.98 18.09 -12.51
N ALA A 521 -0.82 17.57 -12.07
CA ALA A 521 0.37 17.46 -12.92
C ALA A 521 0.11 16.68 -14.21
N LEU A 522 -0.67 15.59 -14.15
CA LEU A 522 -0.96 14.75 -15.32
C LEU A 522 -1.93 15.42 -16.31
N ASP A 523 -2.77 16.37 -15.87
CA ASP A 523 -3.62 17.15 -16.77
C ASP A 523 -2.78 18.01 -17.73
N LEU A 524 -1.66 18.54 -17.22
CA LEU A 524 -0.68 19.29 -17.98
C LEU A 524 0.25 18.36 -18.77
N VAL A 525 0.96 17.48 -18.06
CA VAL A 525 2.08 16.70 -18.61
C VAL A 525 1.62 15.71 -19.67
N GLY A 526 0.41 15.16 -19.58
CA GLY A 526 -0.08 14.24 -20.61
C GLY A 526 -0.27 14.89 -21.97
N ALA A 527 -0.78 16.14 -22.01
CA ALA A 527 -0.89 16.89 -23.26
C ALA A 527 0.49 17.43 -23.70
N PHE A 528 1.28 17.95 -22.74
CA PHE A 528 2.63 18.46 -22.99
C PHE A 528 3.55 17.40 -23.61
N ASP A 529 3.63 16.21 -23.03
CA ASP A 529 4.50 15.14 -23.52
C ASP A 529 4.08 14.65 -24.91
N ALA A 530 2.78 14.58 -25.21
CA ALA A 530 2.30 14.20 -26.55
C ALA A 530 2.65 15.26 -27.61
N VAL A 531 2.42 16.55 -27.31
CA VAL A 531 2.62 17.63 -28.28
C VAL A 531 4.11 17.90 -28.52
N THR A 532 4.92 17.98 -27.46
CA THR A 532 6.37 18.25 -27.58
C THR A 532 7.15 17.11 -28.24
N ARG A 533 6.58 15.90 -28.31
CA ARG A 533 7.13 14.80 -29.09
C ARG A 533 7.19 15.11 -30.58
N VAL A 534 6.28 15.92 -31.12
CA VAL A 534 6.28 16.28 -32.56
C VAL A 534 7.60 16.97 -32.95
N GLU A 535 8.04 17.96 -32.17
CA GLU A 535 9.30 18.68 -32.37
C GLU A 535 10.51 17.77 -32.11
N THR A 536 10.53 17.06 -30.97
CA THR A 536 11.67 16.17 -30.64
C THR A 536 11.81 14.98 -31.61
N MET A 537 10.79 14.71 -32.42
CA MET A 537 10.79 13.69 -33.48
C MET A 537 11.08 14.26 -34.87
N GLY A 538 11.20 15.59 -35.01
CA GLY A 538 11.42 16.26 -36.27
C GLY A 538 10.23 16.12 -37.24
N ILE A 539 9.01 16.05 -36.71
CA ILE A 539 7.79 15.86 -37.51
C ILE A 539 7.25 17.20 -38.02
N ALA A 540 7.18 18.21 -37.16
CA ALA A 540 6.77 19.57 -37.50
C ALA A 540 7.44 20.57 -36.55
N ASP A 541 7.67 21.79 -37.03
CA ASP A 541 8.30 22.88 -36.26
C ASP A 541 7.27 23.48 -35.27
N LEU A 542 7.45 23.21 -33.97
CA LEU A 542 6.63 23.74 -32.88
C LEU A 542 7.50 24.42 -31.82
N ASP A 543 7.04 25.55 -31.30
CA ASP A 543 7.61 26.19 -30.11
C ASP A 543 6.57 26.22 -28.99
N TRP A 544 7.03 26.26 -27.74
CA TRP A 544 6.13 26.28 -26.59
C TRP A 544 6.71 26.96 -25.37
N ASP A 545 5.82 27.59 -24.61
CA ASP A 545 6.14 28.14 -23.30
C ASP A 545 5.19 27.62 -22.23
N VAL A 546 5.75 27.44 -21.03
CA VAL A 546 4.99 27.16 -19.83
C VAL A 546 4.69 28.48 -19.14
N LEU A 547 3.41 28.88 -19.14
CA LEU A 547 2.96 30.17 -18.67
C LEU A 547 2.41 30.10 -17.25
N ALA A 548 2.76 31.07 -16.40
CA ALA A 548 2.13 31.23 -15.11
C ALA A 548 1.98 32.71 -14.74
N ARG A 549 1.04 33.02 -13.84
CA ARG A 549 0.97 34.35 -13.20
C ARG A 549 1.97 34.52 -12.05
N THR A 550 2.53 33.44 -11.55
CA THR A 550 3.47 33.40 -10.43
C THR A 550 4.80 32.78 -10.87
N PRO A 551 5.94 33.13 -10.24
CA PRO A 551 7.25 32.57 -10.62
C PRO A 551 7.41 31.06 -10.40
N ARG A 552 6.45 30.43 -9.71
CA ARG A 552 6.40 28.99 -9.42
C ARG A 552 4.95 28.55 -9.28
N ALA A 553 4.68 27.31 -9.63
CA ALA A 553 3.43 26.62 -9.35
C ALA A 553 3.69 25.26 -8.69
N THR A 554 2.90 24.90 -7.69
CA THR A 554 2.95 23.60 -7.02
C THR A 554 1.72 22.80 -7.41
N ALA A 555 1.91 21.74 -8.19
CA ALA A 555 0.85 20.81 -8.54
C ALA A 555 0.45 19.92 -7.35
N THR A 556 -0.70 19.26 -7.47
CA THR A 556 -1.21 18.30 -6.49
C THR A 556 -0.17 17.19 -6.27
N GLY A 557 0.22 16.94 -5.01
CA GLY A 557 1.29 15.98 -4.67
C GLY A 557 2.70 16.58 -4.58
N ASP A 558 2.82 17.90 -4.34
CA ASP A 558 4.06 18.65 -4.09
C ASP A 558 5.07 18.71 -5.25
N LEU A 559 4.65 18.34 -6.46
CA LEU A 559 5.46 18.49 -7.66
C LEU A 559 5.51 19.98 -8.07
N ARG A 560 6.71 20.55 -8.13
CA ARG A 560 6.92 21.98 -8.40
C ARG A 560 7.32 22.21 -9.86
N PHE A 561 6.71 23.22 -10.46
CA PHE A 561 6.98 23.69 -11.81
C PHE A 561 7.48 25.13 -11.75
N GLU A 562 8.50 25.43 -12.56
CA GLU A 562 8.96 26.79 -12.83
C GLU A 562 8.50 27.13 -14.27
N PRO A 563 7.72 28.20 -14.48
CA PRO A 563 7.28 28.61 -15.80
C PRO A 563 8.47 29.13 -16.62
N THR A 564 8.40 28.97 -17.95
CA THR A 564 9.31 29.64 -18.86
C THR A 564 9.03 31.15 -18.87
N GLU A 565 7.76 31.54 -18.81
CA GLU A 565 7.30 32.92 -18.89
C GLU A 565 6.32 33.26 -17.75
N VAL A 566 6.53 34.40 -17.09
CA VAL A 566 5.72 34.86 -15.94
C VAL A 566 4.92 36.10 -16.31
N GLY A 567 3.60 35.99 -16.30
CA GLY A 567 2.67 37.10 -16.54
C GLY A 567 2.36 37.37 -18.02
N THR A 568 3.04 36.71 -18.95
CA THR A 568 2.74 36.76 -20.38
C THR A 568 1.31 36.27 -20.65
N PRO A 569 0.48 37.02 -21.40
CA PRO A 569 -0.91 36.63 -21.67
C PRO A 569 -0.97 35.44 -22.63
N PRO A 570 -1.82 34.43 -22.37
CA PRO A 570 -2.05 33.31 -23.30
C PRO A 570 -2.37 33.72 -24.73
N GLY A 571 -3.06 34.86 -24.93
CA GLY A 571 -3.36 35.41 -26.26
C GLY A 571 -2.15 35.82 -27.12
N ALA A 572 -0.93 35.73 -26.59
CA ALA A 572 0.29 35.91 -27.36
C ALA A 572 0.70 34.68 -28.19
N TYR A 573 0.01 33.55 -28.02
CA TYR A 573 0.33 32.25 -28.63
C TYR A 573 -0.78 31.79 -29.59
N ASP A 574 -0.46 30.90 -30.51
CA ASP A 574 -1.42 30.35 -31.48
C ASP A 574 -2.38 29.34 -30.83
N ALA A 575 -1.91 28.60 -29.83
CA ALA A 575 -2.71 27.62 -29.10
C ALA A 575 -2.49 27.71 -27.58
N VAL A 576 -3.53 27.39 -26.80
CA VAL A 576 -3.43 27.30 -25.34
C VAL A 576 -3.94 25.96 -24.80
N VAL A 577 -3.26 25.44 -23.78
CA VAL A 577 -3.66 24.26 -23.00
C VAL A 577 -3.83 24.66 -21.53
N VAL A 578 -5.06 24.59 -21.04
CA VAL A 578 -5.41 24.88 -19.63
C VAL A 578 -5.66 23.57 -18.87
N PRO A 579 -4.75 23.15 -17.97
CA PRO A 579 -4.96 21.93 -17.17
C PRO A 579 -6.05 22.15 -16.12
N GLY A 580 -6.55 21.05 -15.56
CA GLY A 580 -7.42 21.07 -14.39
C GLY A 580 -6.65 20.90 -13.08
N GLY A 581 -7.39 20.87 -11.98
CA GLY A 581 -6.85 20.70 -10.63
C GLY A 581 -7.77 21.26 -9.56
N THR A 582 -7.42 21.09 -8.29
CA THR A 582 -8.25 21.61 -7.20
C THR A 582 -8.27 23.13 -7.16
N GLY A 583 -7.18 23.77 -7.61
CA GLY A 583 -7.03 25.22 -7.68
C GLY A 583 -8.04 25.92 -8.58
N THR A 584 -8.58 25.24 -9.60
CA THR A 584 -9.58 25.80 -10.53
C THR A 584 -10.77 26.44 -9.80
N ARG A 585 -11.22 25.86 -8.69
CA ARG A 585 -12.38 26.33 -7.92
C ARG A 585 -12.17 27.74 -7.34
N ALA A 586 -10.97 28.03 -6.87
CA ALA A 586 -10.64 29.35 -6.35
C ALA A 586 -10.34 30.32 -7.50
N LEU A 587 -9.67 29.84 -8.56
CA LEU A 587 -9.24 30.66 -9.68
C LEU A 587 -10.39 31.12 -10.58
N THR A 588 -11.51 30.39 -10.65
CA THR A 588 -12.72 30.87 -11.36
C THR A 588 -13.35 32.10 -10.70
N GLU A 589 -13.06 32.36 -9.42
CA GLU A 589 -13.51 33.55 -8.69
C GLU A 589 -12.44 34.64 -8.62
N ASP A 590 -11.19 34.35 -9.02
CA ASP A 590 -10.11 35.33 -9.09
C ASP A 590 -10.17 36.10 -10.41
N GLY A 591 -10.79 37.29 -10.37
CA GLY A 591 -10.95 38.14 -11.54
C GLY A 591 -9.65 38.41 -12.30
N ALA A 592 -8.51 38.51 -11.60
CA ALA A 592 -7.24 38.75 -12.27
C ALA A 592 -6.71 37.52 -13.03
N THR A 593 -7.03 36.30 -12.59
CA THR A 593 -6.69 35.08 -13.34
C THR A 593 -7.68 34.86 -14.48
N VAL A 594 -8.97 35.11 -14.24
CA VAL A 594 -10.01 35.02 -15.27
C VAL A 594 -9.72 35.99 -16.42
N ASP A 595 -9.41 37.25 -16.13
CA ASP A 595 -9.05 38.26 -17.14
C ASP A 595 -7.78 37.87 -17.92
N TRP A 596 -6.81 37.25 -17.24
CA TRP A 596 -5.57 36.77 -17.87
C TRP A 596 -5.85 35.58 -18.81
N VAL A 597 -6.64 34.59 -18.39
CA VAL A 597 -7.05 33.47 -19.24
C VAL A 597 -7.93 33.93 -20.40
N ALA A 598 -8.79 34.94 -20.21
CA ALA A 598 -9.66 35.49 -21.25
C ALA A 598 -8.90 36.04 -22.46
N THR A 599 -7.62 36.41 -22.30
CA THR A 599 -6.75 36.80 -23.43
C THR A 599 -6.56 35.67 -24.45
N ALA A 600 -6.76 34.40 -24.06
CA ALA A 600 -6.74 33.28 -24.98
C ALA A 600 -7.83 33.33 -26.07
N ALA A 601 -8.76 34.29 -26.02
CA ALA A 601 -9.69 34.56 -27.12
C ALA A 601 -8.99 34.88 -28.45
N ASP A 602 -7.73 35.33 -28.39
CA ASP A 602 -6.90 35.63 -29.57
C ASP A 602 -6.17 34.39 -30.12
N CYS A 603 -6.20 33.24 -29.43
CA CYS A 603 -5.60 31.99 -29.90
C CYS A 603 -6.46 31.34 -31.00
N ASP A 604 -5.79 30.69 -31.97
CA ASP A 604 -6.43 29.86 -33.01
C ASP A 604 -6.97 28.53 -32.44
N LEU A 605 -6.37 28.01 -31.36
CA LEU A 605 -6.86 26.84 -30.62
C LEU A 605 -6.94 27.09 -29.11
N ILE A 606 -8.11 26.82 -28.53
CA ILE A 606 -8.35 26.97 -27.08
C ILE A 606 -8.67 25.59 -26.50
N THR A 607 -7.80 25.08 -25.63
CA THR A 607 -7.97 23.73 -25.09
C THR A 607 -7.90 23.63 -23.58
N SER A 608 -8.55 22.61 -23.04
CA SER A 608 -8.45 22.30 -21.61
C SER A 608 -8.61 20.83 -21.28
N VAL A 609 -8.10 20.45 -20.11
CA VAL A 609 -8.25 19.11 -19.54
C VAL A 609 -8.99 19.18 -18.21
N CYS A 610 -9.85 18.20 -17.95
CA CYS A 610 -10.49 17.98 -16.66
C CYS A 610 -11.25 19.24 -16.23
N THR A 611 -10.94 19.81 -15.07
CA THR A 611 -11.58 21.02 -14.53
C THR A 611 -11.03 22.33 -15.13
N GLY A 612 -10.03 22.28 -16.01
CA GLY A 612 -9.52 23.46 -16.72
C GLY A 612 -10.60 24.13 -17.58
N SER A 613 -11.59 23.38 -18.04
CA SER A 613 -12.75 23.93 -18.75
C SER A 613 -13.63 24.84 -17.89
N LEU A 614 -13.58 24.73 -16.56
CA LEU A 614 -14.24 25.70 -15.67
C LEU A 614 -13.57 27.07 -15.75
N LEU A 615 -12.24 27.12 -15.88
CA LEU A 615 -11.50 28.38 -16.04
C LEU A 615 -11.76 29.00 -17.42
N LEU A 616 -11.80 28.20 -18.47
CA LEU A 616 -12.21 28.67 -19.80
C LEU A 616 -13.66 29.18 -19.78
N GLY A 617 -14.56 28.48 -19.08
CA GLY A 617 -15.96 28.89 -18.91
C GLY A 617 -16.08 30.21 -18.16
N ALA A 618 -15.40 30.36 -17.03
CA ALA A 618 -15.38 31.61 -16.25
C ALA A 618 -14.81 32.79 -17.05
N ALA A 619 -13.85 32.53 -17.95
CA ALA A 619 -13.29 33.51 -18.88
C ALA A 619 -14.19 33.84 -20.09
N GLY A 620 -15.38 33.22 -20.21
CA GLY A 620 -16.31 33.43 -21.32
C GLY A 620 -15.90 32.73 -22.63
N LEU A 621 -14.90 31.85 -22.60
CA LEU A 621 -14.33 31.23 -23.80
C LEU A 621 -15.13 30.00 -24.29
N LEU A 622 -16.11 29.55 -23.50
CA LEU A 622 -16.98 28.41 -23.82
C LEU A 622 -18.44 28.81 -24.05
N ASP A 623 -18.75 30.10 -24.12
CA ASP A 623 -20.12 30.59 -24.30
C ASP A 623 -20.75 30.01 -25.58
N GLY A 624 -21.87 29.30 -25.42
CA GLY A 624 -22.59 28.68 -26.54
C GLY A 624 -21.92 27.43 -27.15
N CYS A 625 -20.80 26.96 -26.59
CA CYS A 625 -20.08 25.78 -27.08
C CYS A 625 -20.56 24.48 -26.39
N ARG A 626 -20.23 23.34 -26.99
CA ARG A 626 -20.25 22.01 -26.38
C ARG A 626 -18.89 21.74 -25.74
N ALA A 627 -18.86 21.34 -24.48
CA ALA A 627 -17.62 20.99 -23.80
C ALA A 627 -17.81 19.87 -22.77
N THR A 628 -16.71 19.27 -22.34
CA THR A 628 -16.66 18.27 -21.27
C THR A 628 -15.74 18.74 -20.13
N THR A 629 -15.87 18.09 -18.99
CA THR A 629 -15.03 18.31 -17.80
C THR A 629 -15.01 17.04 -16.95
N HIS A 630 -14.29 17.07 -15.83
CA HIS A 630 -14.32 15.98 -14.86
C HIS A 630 -15.77 15.70 -14.44
N PRO A 631 -16.22 14.43 -14.36
CA PRO A 631 -17.60 14.11 -14.02
C PRO A 631 -18.10 14.74 -12.72
N SER A 632 -17.20 14.99 -11.76
CA SER A 632 -17.54 15.68 -10.51
C SER A 632 -17.84 17.19 -10.67
N ALA A 633 -17.66 17.75 -11.86
CA ALA A 633 -17.76 19.18 -12.16
C ALA A 633 -18.77 19.50 -13.27
N TYR A 634 -19.56 18.52 -13.74
CA TYR A 634 -20.57 18.74 -14.78
C TYR A 634 -21.58 19.82 -14.41
N ASP A 635 -22.09 19.80 -13.17
CA ASP A 635 -23.04 20.81 -12.70
C ASP A 635 -22.45 22.23 -12.69
N ALA A 636 -21.16 22.34 -12.36
CA ALA A 636 -20.46 23.62 -12.36
C ALA A 636 -20.19 24.13 -13.78
N LEU A 637 -19.81 23.24 -14.71
CA LEU A 637 -19.56 23.60 -16.10
C LEU A 637 -20.85 23.98 -16.84
N ALA A 638 -21.99 23.39 -16.48
CA ALA A 638 -23.29 23.67 -17.10
C ALA A 638 -23.75 25.14 -16.97
N ALA A 639 -23.13 25.91 -16.08
CA ALA A 639 -23.35 27.36 -15.99
C ALA A 639 -22.74 28.14 -17.17
N TYR A 640 -21.75 27.59 -17.87
CA TYR A 640 -20.97 28.27 -18.90
C TYR A 640 -21.24 27.76 -20.32
N CYS A 641 -21.59 26.48 -20.47
CA CYS A 641 -21.71 25.86 -21.80
C CYS A 641 -22.63 24.61 -21.80
N THR A 642 -22.82 24.01 -22.98
CA THR A 642 -23.54 22.74 -23.11
C THR A 642 -22.61 21.59 -22.75
N VAL A 643 -22.86 20.93 -21.61
CA VAL A 643 -22.01 19.83 -21.14
C VAL A 643 -22.31 18.54 -21.91
N VAL A 644 -21.25 17.87 -22.38
CA VAL A 644 -21.31 16.60 -23.11
C VAL A 644 -20.42 15.57 -22.40
N GLU A 645 -20.93 14.36 -22.17
CA GLU A 645 -20.23 13.31 -21.41
C GLU A 645 -19.23 12.48 -22.24
N GLU A 646 -18.63 13.06 -23.27
CA GLU A 646 -17.61 12.41 -24.11
C GLU A 646 -16.20 12.57 -23.52
N ARG A 647 -15.26 11.71 -23.94
CA ARG A 647 -13.87 11.67 -23.43
C ARG A 647 -13.06 12.89 -23.88
N VAL A 648 -13.21 13.28 -25.14
CA VAL A 648 -12.72 14.53 -25.72
C VAL A 648 -13.86 15.10 -26.54
N VAL A 649 -14.15 16.39 -26.37
CA VAL A 649 -15.17 17.12 -27.13
C VAL A 649 -14.46 18.20 -27.92
N ARG A 650 -14.65 18.16 -29.23
CA ARG A 650 -14.22 19.22 -30.15
C ARG A 650 -15.43 19.97 -30.66
N ASP A 651 -15.47 21.27 -30.41
CA ASP A 651 -16.46 22.19 -30.94
C ASP A 651 -15.74 23.36 -31.62
N GLY A 652 -15.51 23.23 -32.93
CA GLY A 652 -14.69 24.16 -33.70
C GLY A 652 -13.22 24.14 -33.27
N ASP A 653 -12.77 25.31 -32.83
CA ASP A 653 -11.46 25.67 -32.26
C ASP A 653 -11.38 25.47 -30.73
N ARG A 654 -12.47 25.04 -30.08
CA ARG A 654 -12.49 24.69 -28.66
C ARG A 654 -12.40 23.18 -28.49
N ILE A 655 -11.38 22.70 -27.76
CA ILE A 655 -11.22 21.26 -27.47
C ILE A 655 -11.08 21.03 -25.97
N THR A 656 -11.97 20.21 -25.42
CA THR A 656 -11.98 19.92 -23.97
C THR A 656 -11.90 18.43 -23.72
N ALA A 657 -11.12 18.02 -22.73
CA ALA A 657 -10.95 16.62 -22.35
C ALA A 657 -11.49 16.34 -20.94
N ARG A 658 -12.15 15.20 -20.79
CA ARG A 658 -13.04 14.92 -19.66
C ARG A 658 -12.35 14.68 -18.33
N GLY A 659 -11.16 14.10 -18.29
CA GLY A 659 -10.53 13.71 -17.03
C GLY A 659 -9.01 13.66 -17.11
N VAL A 660 -8.41 13.27 -15.99
CA VAL A 660 -6.96 13.31 -15.82
C VAL A 660 -6.23 12.47 -16.86
N SER A 661 -6.70 11.24 -17.11
CA SER A 661 -6.06 10.35 -18.10
C SER A 661 -6.39 10.71 -19.55
N SER A 662 -7.33 11.63 -19.80
CA SER A 662 -7.62 12.10 -21.16
C SER A 662 -6.79 13.30 -21.59
N SER A 663 -5.83 13.75 -20.77
CA SER A 663 -4.81 14.70 -21.20
C SER A 663 -3.99 14.19 -22.37
N VAL A 664 -3.69 12.88 -22.39
CA VAL A 664 -2.98 12.25 -23.51
C VAL A 664 -3.85 12.20 -24.77
N ASP A 665 -5.16 11.90 -24.63
CA ASP A 665 -6.09 11.95 -25.77
C ASP A 665 -6.19 13.37 -26.35
N LEU A 666 -6.25 14.39 -25.51
CA LEU A 666 -6.19 15.79 -25.95
C LEU A 666 -4.88 16.07 -26.70
N GLY A 667 -3.76 15.64 -26.13
CA GLY A 667 -2.45 15.78 -26.74
C GLY A 667 -2.40 15.15 -28.14
N LEU A 668 -2.93 13.95 -28.32
CA LEU A 668 -2.98 13.27 -29.62
C LEU A 668 -3.91 13.97 -30.63
N GLU A 669 -5.04 14.51 -30.18
CA GLU A 669 -5.91 15.34 -31.04
C GLU A 669 -5.21 16.65 -31.46
N LEU A 670 -4.43 17.26 -30.55
CA LEU A 670 -3.61 18.43 -30.87
C LEU A 670 -2.51 18.09 -31.88
N VAL A 671 -1.82 16.95 -31.73
CA VAL A 671 -0.82 16.48 -32.69
C VAL A 671 -1.40 16.33 -34.09
N GLU A 672 -2.60 15.76 -34.22
CA GLU A 672 -3.27 15.62 -35.53
C GLU A 672 -3.60 16.96 -36.17
N LEU A 673 -3.94 17.97 -35.36
CA LEU A 673 -4.32 19.29 -35.85
C LEU A 673 -3.14 20.17 -36.20
N LEU A 674 -2.06 20.06 -35.43
CA LEU A 674 -0.85 20.85 -35.59
C LEU A 674 0.08 20.27 -36.67
N ALA A 675 0.06 18.95 -36.84
CA ALA A 675 0.82 18.25 -37.88
C ALA A 675 -0.15 17.53 -38.84
N ASP A 676 -0.39 16.23 -38.62
CA ASP A 676 -1.32 15.40 -39.41
C ASP A 676 -1.67 14.09 -38.68
N ALA A 677 -2.54 13.28 -39.30
CA ALA A 677 -2.98 12.01 -38.73
C ALA A 677 -1.85 10.95 -38.62
N GLU A 678 -0.82 11.02 -39.48
CA GLU A 678 0.33 10.11 -39.42
C GLU A 678 1.23 10.46 -38.23
N ALA A 679 1.43 11.75 -37.96
CA ALA A 679 2.10 12.27 -36.78
C ALA A 679 1.41 11.81 -35.49
N ARG A 680 0.08 11.91 -35.44
CA ARG A 680 -0.72 11.43 -34.29
C ARG A 680 -0.43 9.96 -34.02
N GLU A 681 -0.47 9.13 -35.05
CA GLU A 681 -0.29 7.70 -34.90
C GLU A 681 1.16 7.36 -34.48
N THR A 682 2.14 8.04 -35.06
CA THR A 682 3.55 7.87 -34.72
C THR A 682 3.83 8.24 -33.26
N VAL A 683 3.29 9.38 -32.78
CA VAL A 683 3.41 9.80 -31.38
C VAL A 683 2.67 8.83 -30.47
N ARG A 684 1.46 8.40 -30.83
CA ARG A 684 0.67 7.42 -30.08
C ARG A 684 1.41 6.10 -29.86
N GLU A 685 1.95 5.53 -30.93
CA GLU A 685 2.73 4.29 -30.88
C GLU A 685 3.97 4.43 -30.00
N ARG A 686 4.68 5.55 -30.13
CA ARG A 686 5.89 5.80 -29.32
C ARG A 686 5.60 6.01 -27.84
N MET A 687 4.42 6.53 -27.52
CA MET A 687 3.93 6.65 -26.15
C MET A 687 3.36 5.33 -25.60
N ASP A 688 3.33 4.25 -26.40
CA ASP A 688 2.63 2.99 -26.09
C ASP A 688 1.18 3.23 -25.64
N TYR A 689 0.52 4.23 -26.25
CA TYR A 689 -0.84 4.61 -25.89
C TYR A 689 -1.84 3.75 -26.68
N PRO A 690 -2.66 2.90 -26.03
CA PRO A 690 -3.42 1.86 -26.70
C PRO A 690 -4.43 2.41 -27.71
N HIS A 691 -4.54 1.74 -28.87
CA HIS A 691 -5.53 2.05 -29.91
C HIS A 691 -6.94 1.83 -29.38
N ASP A 692 -7.85 2.79 -29.64
CA ASP A 692 -9.22 2.74 -29.13
C ASP A 692 -10.02 1.66 -29.90
N ARG A 693 -10.02 0.43 -29.38
CA ARG A 693 -10.66 -0.77 -29.98
C ARG A 693 -12.18 -0.67 -30.18
N ARG A 694 -12.81 0.44 -29.80
CA ARG A 694 -14.27 0.64 -29.96
C ARG A 694 -14.68 1.11 -31.36
N ARG A 695 -13.79 1.72 -32.16
CA ARG A 695 -14.13 2.12 -33.53
C ARG A 695 -14.21 0.93 -34.50
N GLU A 696 -13.35 -0.08 -34.37
CA GLU A 696 -13.40 -1.30 -35.21
C GLU A 696 -14.59 -2.23 -34.95
N LEU A 697 -15.30 -2.08 -33.83
CA LEU A 697 -16.52 -2.85 -33.56
C LEU A 697 -17.79 -2.18 -34.10
N ALA A 698 -17.65 -1.00 -34.72
CA ALA A 698 -18.74 -0.21 -35.29
C ALA A 698 -18.63 0.00 -36.81
N GLU A 699 -17.54 -0.44 -37.44
CA GLU A 699 -17.37 -0.60 -38.89
C GLU A 699 -17.43 -2.09 -39.26
#